data_AF-A0A7V8VTP7-F1
#
_entry.id   AF-A0A7V8VTP7-F1
#
_cell.length_a   1.000
_cell.length_b   1.000
_cell.length_c   1.000
_cell.angle_alpha   90.00
_cell.angle_beta   90.00
_cell.angle_gamma   90.00
#
_symmetry.space_group_name_H-M   'P 1'
#
loop_
_entity.id
_entity.type
_entity.pdbx_description
1 polymer ?
#
loop_
_entity_poly.entity_id
_entity_poly.type
_entity_poly.pdbx_seq_one_letter_code
_entity_poly.pdbx_strand_id
1 'polypeptide(L)'
;MSRRQLLFVVSTPADAAGMPKERVLTADRYLEGRETFSDRRLVVVNLARSYRYRTKGYYVSLLADARGHQVIPSVETIEGLADPFGLFRCLQEAGIPTVDVAEMRARGNGAAERAANGREVAETLAYFGSSPDRRFQAAALAAFRDWPMPVLRLQFVREEEEWRVAHVAPVPVHQLAEEERARFLEVLGNESLVLRRGAAAPREARRASIAVLVDENDVFSPSSPETIDRLERVAARMNVHVRRIALDEIARLGEYDALFIRALTGVREPAFQFALRAEALDMPVIDDSQSIIRCSNKVFLEEMLRREGIPTPRTLVVTSKTPWEQIERELGLPFVIKLPDSSFSAAVHKISSHAEYRQHAAEMLRRSPLLIAQEWLPTEFDWRITVLDGKLLFAAKYYMARGHWQIRSADAAGERYGRVEAVPRAKAPRKVVELGVRAASLIGSGLYGVDIKETPPGPVVIEINDNPNLDVGYDDAADGNAIYEDLVNFFLRQIEENGDGVEEDEEAGEESPAPSPLRQPIRGPTEPKPHYRPFEVAGIELEYPVVDRDLNVASRVDEAFRALAGRATSDVELGSVGFSNEIADHVFEIKTLAPTRSLAAAEEALVEGVRRFSTVLRERFGARLLPTGMHPWMDPRKGQLWGRSGTRIYQTYARLFDVQTHGWMNVHAAHLNLPLGRETEAVAMYNAAALLIPYLPALAASSPMYEGELQEAVDNRLAWILKHQARIPESCGELVPEYIESFGDYRKRILGGMYAALDRLPDADAIRHEFFNARGAILRFSRKAMEIRVLDTQECVRMDVAIATFVRCALRYLTRPVLAGKIALPEHDALVRDFRAAIQCGTTARVEAPHLGDKVQRGEDGKAEIRAVLRLLLEGAQRTARKDEAPYLELAERIIASGSLSERIRAALLPHASGSDEEFTEAARKIYIELADCLEANEPWVGRWG
;
A
#
# COMPACT_ATOMS: atom_id res chain seq x y z
N MET A 1 -4.36 19.38 -39.81
CA MET A 1 -3.40 18.50 -39.10
C MET A 1 -2.14 19.30 -38.78
N SER A 2 -2.00 19.77 -37.54
CA SER A 2 -0.80 20.50 -37.10
C SER A 2 0.38 19.54 -36.91
N ARG A 3 1.57 19.93 -37.35
CA ARG A 3 2.78 19.09 -37.48
C ARG A 3 3.47 18.96 -36.11
N ARG A 4 3.79 17.73 -35.65
CA ARG A 4 4.55 17.49 -34.40
C ARG A 4 5.89 18.23 -34.46
N GLN A 5 6.30 18.85 -33.36
CA GLN A 5 7.54 19.64 -33.29
C GLN A 5 8.66 18.81 -32.67
N LEU A 6 9.82 18.75 -33.33
CA LEU A 6 11.01 18.07 -32.80
C LEU A 6 11.87 19.07 -31.99
N LEU A 7 12.29 18.65 -30.80
CA LEU A 7 13.30 19.33 -29.98
C LEU A 7 14.50 18.42 -29.76
N PHE A 8 15.68 18.83 -30.19
CA PHE A 8 16.92 18.09 -30.01
C PHE A 8 17.61 18.53 -28.72
N VAL A 9 17.82 17.61 -27.78
CA VAL A 9 18.52 17.90 -26.53
C VAL A 9 19.91 17.29 -26.58
N VAL A 10 20.95 18.12 -26.53
CA VAL A 10 22.36 17.73 -26.65
C VAL A 10 23.13 17.99 -25.35
N SER A 11 24.24 17.31 -25.10
CA SER A 11 25.01 17.59 -23.87
C SER A 11 25.81 18.89 -23.93
N THR A 12 26.32 19.28 -25.10
CA THR A 12 27.06 20.53 -25.31
C THR A 12 26.65 21.22 -26.60
N PRO A 13 26.79 22.56 -26.73
CA PRO A 13 26.45 23.26 -27.97
C PRO A 13 27.25 22.78 -29.20
N ALA A 14 28.46 22.24 -29.01
CA ALA A 14 29.27 21.69 -30.11
C ALA A 14 28.62 20.44 -30.74
N ASP A 15 27.89 19.64 -29.95
CA ASP A 15 27.20 18.44 -30.42
C ASP A 15 26.04 18.77 -31.39
N ALA A 16 25.56 20.01 -31.36
CA ALA A 16 24.47 20.54 -32.19
C ALA A 16 24.86 20.91 -33.63
N ALA A 17 26.13 20.79 -34.03
CA ALA A 17 26.59 21.28 -35.33
C ALA A 17 25.77 20.68 -36.50
N GLY A 18 25.27 21.51 -37.42
CA GLY A 18 24.43 21.04 -38.55
C GLY A 18 22.97 20.71 -38.21
N MET A 19 22.53 20.85 -36.94
CA MET A 19 21.11 20.80 -36.55
C MET A 19 20.48 22.21 -36.60
N PRO A 20 19.15 22.32 -36.78
CA PRO A 20 18.46 23.62 -36.77
C PRO A 20 18.55 24.28 -35.39
N LYS A 21 19.29 25.39 -35.28
CA LYS A 21 19.61 26.07 -34.00
C LYS A 21 18.38 26.43 -33.15
N GLU A 22 17.26 26.72 -33.79
CA GLU A 22 15.98 27.07 -33.17
C GLU A 22 15.29 25.88 -32.47
N ARG A 23 15.74 24.65 -32.75
CA ARG A 23 15.19 23.40 -32.22
C ARG A 23 16.20 22.61 -31.39
N VAL A 24 17.28 23.26 -30.92
CA VAL A 24 18.32 22.59 -30.15
C VAL A 24 18.48 23.24 -28.78
N LEU A 25 18.55 22.41 -27.74
CA LEU A 25 18.86 22.81 -26.37
C LEU A 25 19.95 21.96 -25.77
N THR A 26 20.69 22.54 -24.82
CA THR A 26 21.57 21.75 -23.99
C THR A 26 20.77 21.02 -22.91
N ALA A 27 21.25 19.85 -22.49
CA ALA A 27 20.65 19.07 -21.41
C ALA A 27 20.49 19.92 -20.14
N ASP A 28 21.48 20.73 -19.78
CA ASP A 28 21.40 21.62 -18.61
C ASP A 28 20.24 22.62 -18.73
N ARG A 29 20.09 23.29 -19.87
CA ARG A 29 18.98 24.23 -20.09
C ARG A 29 17.62 23.53 -20.08
N TYR A 30 17.54 22.33 -20.64
CA TYR A 30 16.32 21.54 -20.64
C TYR A 30 15.93 21.10 -19.22
N LEU A 31 16.89 20.65 -18.42
CA LEU A 31 16.67 20.21 -17.03
C LEU A 31 16.32 21.38 -16.10
N GLU A 32 16.95 22.54 -16.27
CA GLU A 32 16.70 23.75 -15.47
C GLU A 32 15.28 24.33 -15.65
N GLY A 33 14.57 23.96 -16.73
CA GLY A 33 13.16 24.33 -16.92
C GLY A 33 12.91 25.82 -17.12
N ARG A 34 13.93 26.60 -17.53
CA ARG A 34 13.84 28.05 -17.73
C ARG A 34 13.06 28.46 -18.99
N GLU A 35 12.83 27.51 -19.89
CA GLU A 35 12.03 27.72 -21.10
C GLU A 35 10.67 27.04 -20.94
N THR A 36 9.60 27.78 -21.20
CA THR A 36 8.23 27.28 -21.16
C THR A 36 7.94 26.46 -22.41
N PHE A 37 8.06 25.13 -22.31
CA PHE A 37 7.56 24.19 -23.32
C PHE A 37 6.12 23.84 -22.97
N SER A 38 5.15 24.63 -23.46
CA SER A 38 3.72 24.42 -23.18
C SER A 38 3.04 23.45 -24.16
N ASP A 39 3.76 22.92 -25.15
CA ASP A 39 3.19 22.10 -26.22
C ASP A 39 3.43 20.60 -25.98
N ARG A 40 2.36 19.86 -25.67
CA ARG A 40 2.35 18.38 -25.56
C ARG A 40 2.69 17.66 -26.87
N ARG A 41 2.71 18.38 -28.00
CA ARG A 41 3.04 17.85 -29.33
C ARG A 41 4.55 17.85 -29.59
N LEU A 42 5.35 18.22 -28.59
CA LEU A 42 6.81 18.21 -28.62
C LEU A 42 7.35 16.79 -28.50
N VAL A 43 8.23 16.43 -29.43
CA VAL A 43 9.02 15.19 -29.37
C VAL A 43 10.46 15.56 -29.06
N VAL A 44 10.89 15.22 -27.85
CA VAL A 44 12.25 15.40 -27.37
C VAL A 44 13.10 14.27 -27.92
N VAL A 45 14.01 14.61 -28.83
CA VAL A 45 15.05 13.70 -29.30
C VAL A 45 16.26 13.94 -28.41
N ASN A 46 16.43 13.06 -27.41
CA ASN A 46 17.50 13.13 -26.45
C ASN A 46 18.77 12.54 -27.05
N LEU A 47 19.75 13.40 -27.34
CA LEU A 47 21.04 13.09 -27.96
C LEU A 47 22.19 13.28 -26.97
N ALA A 48 21.93 13.04 -25.68
CA ALA A 48 22.95 13.15 -24.64
C ALA A 48 24.12 12.17 -24.86
N ARG A 49 25.31 12.55 -24.38
CA ARG A 49 26.53 11.73 -24.51
C ARG A 49 26.52 10.45 -23.68
N SER A 50 25.64 10.34 -22.68
CA SER A 50 25.49 9.16 -21.84
C SER A 50 24.04 9.04 -21.34
N TYR A 51 23.54 7.81 -21.30
CA TYR A 51 22.21 7.45 -20.77
C TYR A 51 22.29 6.61 -19.49
N ARG A 52 23.47 6.43 -18.88
CA ARG A 52 23.58 5.65 -17.64
C ARG A 52 22.69 6.24 -16.54
N TYR A 53 22.20 5.38 -15.66
CA TYR A 53 21.43 5.78 -14.48
C TYR A 53 22.13 6.94 -13.75
N ARG A 54 21.33 7.95 -13.35
CA ARG A 54 21.77 9.23 -12.73
C ARG A 54 22.63 10.16 -13.60
N THR A 55 22.75 9.94 -14.90
CA THR A 55 23.40 10.92 -15.81
C THR A 55 22.39 11.94 -16.35
N LYS A 56 22.88 13.06 -16.91
CA LYS A 56 22.01 14.10 -17.50
C LYS A 56 21.10 13.54 -18.59
N GLY A 57 21.57 12.60 -19.41
CA GLY A 57 20.74 11.96 -20.44
C GLY A 57 19.57 11.18 -19.86
N TYR A 58 19.78 10.45 -18.76
CA TYR A 58 18.71 9.77 -18.03
C TYR A 58 17.65 10.77 -17.51
N TYR A 59 18.09 11.85 -16.86
CA TYR A 59 17.18 12.87 -16.33
C TYR A 59 16.43 13.66 -17.43
N VAL A 60 17.04 13.85 -18.61
CA VAL A 60 16.36 14.49 -19.75
C VAL A 60 15.16 13.66 -20.18
N SER A 61 15.32 12.34 -20.30
CA SER A 61 14.21 11.44 -20.65
C SER A 61 13.16 11.35 -19.56
N LEU A 62 13.57 11.31 -18.28
CA LEU A 62 12.67 11.30 -17.13
C LEU A 62 11.84 12.59 -17.03
N LEU A 63 12.46 13.76 -17.19
CA LEU A 63 11.75 15.04 -17.14
C LEU A 63 10.89 15.27 -18.40
N ALA A 64 11.29 14.76 -19.56
CA ALA A 64 10.46 14.84 -20.75
C ALA A 64 9.16 14.05 -20.58
N ASP A 65 9.24 12.84 -20.00
CA ASP A 65 8.08 12.03 -19.65
C ASP A 65 7.19 12.72 -18.60
N ALA A 66 7.79 13.24 -17.52
CA ALA A 66 7.07 14.01 -16.50
C ALA A 66 6.40 15.29 -17.02
N ARG A 67 6.90 15.87 -18.12
CA ARG A 67 6.30 17.03 -18.81
C ARG A 67 5.24 16.63 -19.84
N GLY A 68 4.99 15.34 -20.03
CA GLY A 68 4.07 14.82 -21.04
C GLY A 68 4.57 15.01 -22.48
N HIS A 69 5.88 15.20 -22.67
CA HIS A 69 6.48 15.21 -23.99
C HIS A 69 6.74 13.77 -24.44
N GLN A 70 6.63 13.50 -25.74
CA GLN A 70 7.20 12.26 -26.26
C GLN A 70 8.73 12.37 -26.23
N VAL A 71 9.43 11.31 -25.84
CA VAL A 71 10.89 11.34 -25.76
C VAL A 71 11.53 10.10 -26.36
N ILE A 72 12.61 10.29 -27.10
CA ILE A 72 13.38 9.24 -27.77
C ILE A 72 14.86 9.44 -27.40
N PRO A 73 15.49 8.51 -26.64
CA PRO A 73 14.88 7.33 -26.01
C PRO A 73 14.08 7.66 -24.73
N SER A 74 13.07 6.86 -24.38
CA SER A 74 12.36 6.96 -23.10
C SER A 74 13.17 6.37 -21.94
N VAL A 75 12.75 6.62 -20.70
CA VAL A 75 13.39 6.01 -19.51
C VAL A 75 13.31 4.48 -19.58
N GLU A 76 12.17 3.95 -20.02
CA GLU A 76 11.98 2.51 -20.25
C GLU A 76 12.98 1.98 -21.29
N THR A 77 13.19 2.68 -22.40
CA THR A 77 14.18 2.31 -23.42
C THR A 77 15.62 2.40 -22.87
N ILE A 78 15.90 3.37 -22.01
CA ILE A 78 17.23 3.55 -21.38
C ILE A 78 17.51 2.45 -20.36
N GLU A 79 16.58 2.12 -19.49
CA GLU A 79 16.73 1.03 -18.51
C GLU A 79 16.76 -0.33 -19.21
N GLY A 80 16.05 -0.48 -20.32
CA GLY A 80 16.19 -1.63 -21.22
C GLY A 80 17.63 -1.87 -21.66
N LEU A 81 18.46 -0.83 -21.85
CA LEU A 81 19.88 -0.98 -22.21
C LEU A 81 20.70 -1.79 -21.19
N ALA A 82 20.24 -1.90 -19.94
CA ALA A 82 20.88 -2.71 -18.91
C ALA A 82 20.58 -4.21 -19.05
N ASP A 83 19.56 -4.57 -19.85
CA ASP A 83 19.22 -5.94 -20.23
C ASP A 83 19.43 -6.18 -21.74
N PRO A 84 20.66 -6.55 -22.15
CA PRO A 84 20.94 -6.91 -23.54
C PRO A 84 20.07 -8.06 -24.08
N PHE A 85 19.51 -8.90 -23.22
CA PHE A 85 18.73 -10.07 -23.66
C PHE A 85 17.31 -9.71 -24.10
N GLY A 86 16.72 -8.67 -23.50
CA GLY A 86 15.41 -8.15 -23.89
C GLY A 86 15.34 -7.76 -25.36
N LEU A 87 16.34 -7.03 -25.86
CA LEU A 87 16.39 -6.62 -27.26
C LEU A 87 16.55 -7.79 -28.23
N PHE A 88 17.40 -8.76 -27.91
CA PHE A 88 17.62 -9.93 -28.76
C PHE A 88 16.33 -10.75 -28.91
N ARG A 89 15.54 -10.87 -27.83
CA ARG A 89 14.24 -11.50 -27.86
C ARG A 89 13.26 -10.76 -28.78
N CYS A 90 13.19 -9.42 -28.68
CA CYS A 90 12.36 -8.62 -29.58
C CYS A 90 12.75 -8.80 -31.06
N LEU A 91 14.05 -8.91 -31.35
CA LEU A 91 14.54 -9.18 -32.70
C LEU A 91 14.13 -10.59 -33.18
N GLN A 92 14.24 -11.60 -32.32
CA GLN A 92 13.78 -12.96 -32.64
C GLN A 92 12.27 -13.02 -32.90
N GLU A 93 11.47 -12.35 -32.08
CA GLU A 93 10.01 -12.23 -32.24
C GLU A 93 9.63 -11.50 -33.54
N ALA A 94 10.47 -10.57 -33.99
CA ALA A 94 10.33 -9.89 -35.28
C ALA A 94 10.77 -10.76 -36.48
N GLY A 95 11.19 -12.01 -36.25
CA GLY A 95 11.72 -12.89 -37.28
C GLY A 95 13.13 -12.52 -37.76
N ILE A 96 13.88 -11.74 -36.97
CA ILE A 96 15.26 -11.38 -37.28
C ILE A 96 16.19 -12.45 -36.68
N PRO A 97 17.04 -13.12 -37.50
CA PRO A 97 17.99 -14.10 -37.00
C PRO A 97 19.00 -13.48 -36.02
N THR A 98 19.17 -14.11 -34.87
CA THR A 98 20.18 -13.72 -33.86
C THR A 98 21.09 -14.90 -33.52
N VAL A 99 22.25 -14.61 -32.94
CA VAL A 99 23.08 -15.65 -32.29
C VAL A 99 22.38 -16.21 -31.05
N ASP A 100 22.77 -17.42 -30.61
CA ASP A 100 22.18 -18.08 -29.44
C ASP A 100 22.48 -17.31 -28.14
N VAL A 101 21.44 -17.08 -27.35
CA VAL A 101 21.47 -16.39 -26.05
C VAL A 101 22.40 -17.09 -25.03
N ALA A 102 22.49 -18.42 -25.07
CA ALA A 102 23.39 -19.21 -24.22
C ALA A 102 24.86 -18.99 -24.60
N GLU A 103 25.13 -18.82 -25.90
CA GLU A 103 26.46 -18.54 -26.43
C GLU A 103 26.91 -17.10 -26.13
N MET A 104 25.96 -16.15 -26.07
CA MET A 104 26.16 -14.77 -25.63
C MET A 104 26.52 -14.66 -24.14
N ARG A 105 25.85 -15.44 -23.28
CA ARG A 105 26.13 -15.53 -21.83
C ARG A 105 27.57 -15.94 -21.53
N ALA A 106 28.15 -16.82 -22.35
CA ALA A 106 29.51 -17.33 -22.14
C ALA A 106 30.62 -16.34 -22.59
N ARG A 107 30.30 -15.28 -23.36
CA ARG A 107 31.31 -14.56 -24.17
C ARG A 107 31.59 -13.09 -23.77
N GLY A 108 30.78 -12.47 -22.91
CA GLY A 108 31.03 -11.11 -22.38
C GLY A 108 31.13 -10.01 -23.45
N ASN A 109 31.50 -8.78 -23.03
CA ASN A 109 31.50 -7.54 -23.85
C ASN A 109 32.48 -7.50 -25.05
N GLY A 110 33.06 -8.62 -25.48
CA GLY A 110 33.99 -8.73 -26.63
C GLY A 110 33.48 -9.61 -27.76
N ALA A 111 32.15 -9.63 -27.97
CA ALA A 111 31.46 -10.61 -28.80
C ALA A 111 31.81 -10.57 -30.30
N ALA A 112 32.03 -9.39 -30.91
CA ALA A 112 32.26 -9.30 -32.36
C ALA A 112 33.64 -9.82 -32.82
N GLU A 113 34.72 -9.49 -32.10
CA GLU A 113 36.08 -9.94 -32.47
C GLU A 113 36.31 -11.43 -32.23
N ARG A 114 35.60 -12.04 -31.26
CA ARG A 114 35.73 -13.46 -30.93
C ARG A 114 34.75 -14.38 -31.67
N ALA A 115 33.61 -13.86 -32.15
CA ALA A 115 32.71 -14.58 -33.05
C ALA A 115 33.28 -14.70 -34.48
N ALA A 116 34.22 -13.82 -34.85
CA ALA A 116 34.93 -13.80 -36.13
C ALA A 116 35.92 -14.95 -36.34
N ASN A 117 35.81 -16.08 -35.62
CA ASN A 117 36.63 -17.29 -35.75
C ASN A 117 36.55 -17.87 -37.19
N GLY A 118 37.19 -17.22 -38.16
CA GLY A 118 37.07 -17.47 -39.60
C GLY A 118 35.74 -17.08 -40.25
N ARG A 119 34.79 -16.45 -39.53
CA ARG A 119 33.44 -16.11 -40.02
C ARG A 119 33.38 -14.70 -40.62
N GLU A 120 32.53 -14.50 -41.63
CA GLU A 120 32.31 -13.18 -42.24
C GLU A 120 31.54 -12.28 -41.26
N VAL A 121 32.03 -11.06 -41.00
CA VAL A 121 31.42 -10.10 -40.08
C VAL A 121 31.02 -8.85 -40.86
N ALA A 122 29.86 -8.30 -40.54
CA ALA A 122 29.41 -7.03 -41.06
C ALA A 122 28.93 -6.12 -39.93
N GLU A 123 29.11 -4.82 -40.09
CA GLU A 123 28.66 -3.82 -39.13
C GLU A 123 27.92 -2.71 -39.87
N THR A 124 26.85 -2.19 -39.27
CA THR A 124 26.15 -1.01 -39.77
C THR A 124 25.60 -0.17 -38.62
N LEU A 125 25.45 1.12 -38.86
CA LEU A 125 24.71 2.01 -37.97
C LEU A 125 23.24 2.09 -38.41
N ALA A 126 22.34 1.99 -37.46
CA ALA A 126 20.91 2.25 -37.62
C ALA A 126 20.57 3.63 -37.03
N TYR A 127 20.02 4.51 -37.85
CA TYR A 127 19.59 5.86 -37.49
C TYR A 127 18.06 5.90 -37.49
N PHE A 128 17.42 5.99 -36.32
CA PHE A 128 15.95 5.94 -36.19
C PHE A 128 15.31 4.78 -36.99
N GLY A 129 15.92 3.60 -36.94
CA GLY A 129 15.48 2.41 -37.67
C GLY A 129 15.83 2.36 -39.16
N SER A 130 16.55 3.35 -39.69
CA SER A 130 17.09 3.35 -41.06
C SER A 130 18.56 2.88 -41.09
N SER A 131 18.90 1.92 -41.94
CA SER A 131 20.27 1.46 -42.15
C SER A 131 20.74 1.79 -43.57
N PRO A 132 21.99 2.25 -43.77
CA PRO A 132 22.56 2.43 -45.10
C PRO A 132 22.79 1.09 -45.82
N ASP A 133 22.89 -0.02 -45.09
CA ASP A 133 22.98 -1.36 -45.66
C ASP A 133 21.58 -1.98 -45.77
N ARG A 134 21.11 -2.13 -47.02
CA ARG A 134 19.78 -2.68 -47.29
C ARG A 134 19.59 -4.11 -46.77
N ARG A 135 20.67 -4.88 -46.61
CA ARG A 135 20.62 -6.24 -46.05
C ARG A 135 20.13 -6.24 -44.60
N PHE A 136 20.40 -5.17 -43.85
CA PHE A 136 20.14 -5.07 -42.42
C PHE A 136 19.00 -4.10 -42.06
N GLN A 137 18.31 -3.55 -43.07
CA GLN A 137 17.20 -2.62 -42.88
C GLN A 137 16.07 -3.22 -42.05
N ALA A 138 15.76 -4.52 -42.21
CA ALA A 138 14.73 -5.19 -41.43
C ALA A 138 15.10 -5.27 -39.93
N ALA A 139 16.36 -5.60 -39.63
CA ALA A 139 16.88 -5.63 -38.27
C ALA A 139 16.90 -4.23 -37.63
N ALA A 140 17.28 -3.20 -38.39
CA ALA A 140 17.27 -1.81 -37.94
C ALA A 140 15.85 -1.33 -37.57
N LEU A 141 14.85 -1.64 -38.41
CA LEU A 141 13.45 -1.30 -38.13
C LEU A 141 12.88 -2.05 -36.92
N ALA A 142 13.17 -3.35 -36.81
CA ALA A 142 12.75 -4.15 -35.67
C ALA A 142 13.35 -3.64 -34.36
N ALA A 143 14.66 -3.35 -34.34
CA ALA A 143 15.34 -2.79 -33.18
C ALA A 143 14.73 -1.43 -32.77
N PHE A 144 14.48 -0.53 -33.72
CA PHE A 144 13.95 0.81 -33.41
C PHE A 144 12.49 0.80 -32.96
N ARG A 145 11.68 -0.16 -33.45
CA ARG A 145 10.26 -0.30 -33.06
C ARG A 145 10.13 -0.59 -31.56
N ASP A 146 10.92 -1.52 -31.05
CA ASP A 146 10.80 -2.01 -29.68
C ASP A 146 11.74 -1.24 -28.75
N TRP A 147 12.92 -0.83 -29.24
CA TRP A 147 13.87 0.05 -28.55
C TRP A 147 14.15 1.32 -29.37
N PRO A 148 13.32 2.36 -29.24
CA PRO A 148 13.48 3.61 -29.99
C PRO A 148 14.71 4.39 -29.53
N MET A 149 15.86 4.07 -30.12
CA MET A 149 17.15 4.74 -29.92
C MET A 149 17.55 5.58 -31.14
N PRO A 150 18.06 6.82 -30.96
CA PRO A 150 18.45 7.68 -32.07
C PRO A 150 19.49 7.06 -33.01
N VAL A 151 20.50 6.41 -32.43
CA VAL A 151 21.55 5.70 -33.17
C VAL A 151 21.91 4.41 -32.46
N LEU A 152 21.85 3.29 -33.19
CA LEU A 152 22.29 1.97 -32.75
C LEU A 152 23.40 1.47 -33.68
N ARG A 153 24.41 0.80 -33.13
CA ARG A 153 25.38 -0.02 -33.87
C ARG A 153 24.89 -1.44 -33.86
N LEU A 154 24.76 -2.02 -35.04
CA LEU A 154 24.37 -3.40 -35.27
C LEU A 154 25.56 -4.15 -35.87
N GLN A 155 26.00 -5.20 -35.19
CA GLN A 155 27.04 -6.10 -35.67
C GLN A 155 26.42 -7.46 -35.99
N PHE A 156 26.81 -8.00 -37.13
CA PHE A 156 26.30 -9.25 -37.68
C PHE A 156 27.43 -10.22 -37.95
N VAL A 157 27.15 -11.50 -37.77
CA VAL A 157 28.04 -12.60 -38.16
C VAL A 157 27.30 -13.50 -39.16
N ARG A 158 28.03 -14.02 -40.14
CA ARG A 158 27.47 -14.94 -41.13
C ARG A 158 27.63 -16.39 -40.67
N GLU A 159 26.52 -17.08 -40.49
CA GLU A 159 26.44 -18.48 -40.07
C GLU A 159 25.48 -19.24 -40.98
N GLU A 160 25.92 -20.38 -41.52
CA GLU A 160 25.08 -21.23 -42.41
C GLU A 160 24.43 -20.45 -43.57
N GLU A 161 25.20 -19.52 -44.17
CA GLU A 161 24.78 -18.57 -45.22
C GLU A 161 23.81 -17.44 -44.81
N GLU A 162 23.35 -17.41 -43.55
CA GLU A 162 22.45 -16.39 -43.00
C GLU A 162 23.19 -15.35 -42.14
N TRP A 163 22.76 -14.09 -42.20
CA TRP A 163 23.29 -13.03 -41.33
C TRP A 163 22.53 -12.99 -40.00
N ARG A 164 23.25 -13.15 -38.90
CA ARG A 164 22.69 -13.14 -37.53
C ARG A 164 23.17 -11.92 -36.76
N VAL A 165 22.26 -11.26 -36.06
CA VAL A 165 22.61 -10.17 -35.15
C VAL A 165 23.43 -10.75 -34.00
N ALA A 166 24.65 -10.25 -33.85
CA ALA A 166 25.61 -10.70 -32.83
C ALA A 166 25.76 -9.68 -31.69
N HIS A 167 25.58 -8.39 -31.97
CA HIS A 167 25.68 -7.34 -30.97
C HIS A 167 24.92 -6.09 -31.39
N VAL A 168 24.26 -5.45 -30.42
CA VAL A 168 23.56 -4.17 -30.60
C VAL A 168 23.94 -3.23 -29.46
N ALA A 169 24.35 -2.01 -29.78
CA ALA A 169 24.71 -1.01 -28.79
C ALA A 169 24.30 0.41 -29.20
N PRO A 170 23.89 1.28 -28.25
CA PRO A 170 23.65 2.69 -28.55
C PRO A 170 24.96 3.41 -28.86
N VAL A 171 24.92 4.30 -29.85
CA VAL A 171 26.07 5.15 -30.22
C VAL A 171 25.76 6.62 -29.95
N PRO A 172 26.48 7.27 -29.02
CA PRO A 172 26.33 8.71 -28.82
C PRO A 172 26.70 9.50 -30.08
N VAL A 173 25.88 10.49 -30.46
CA VAL A 173 26.07 11.28 -31.70
C VAL A 173 27.45 11.95 -31.79
N HIS A 174 28.05 12.33 -30.66
CA HIS A 174 29.38 12.94 -30.64
C HIS A 174 30.54 11.99 -31.02
N GLN A 175 30.27 10.68 -31.08
CA GLN A 175 31.26 9.66 -31.45
C GLN A 175 31.17 9.26 -32.93
N LEU A 176 30.23 9.85 -33.69
CA LEU A 176 30.08 9.59 -35.12
C LEU A 176 31.21 10.25 -35.91
N ALA A 177 31.80 9.52 -36.84
CA ALA A 177 32.72 10.06 -37.84
C ALA A 177 32.01 11.06 -38.76
N GLU A 178 32.76 11.86 -39.52
CA GLU A 178 32.21 12.94 -40.36
C GLU A 178 31.14 12.46 -41.34
N GLU A 179 31.40 11.33 -42.00
CA GLU A 179 30.49 10.68 -42.96
C GLU A 179 29.25 10.09 -42.28
N GLU A 180 29.41 9.42 -41.13
CA GLU A 180 28.32 8.87 -40.32
C GLU A 180 27.41 9.96 -39.76
N ARG A 181 28.01 11.09 -39.39
CA ARG A 181 27.32 12.27 -38.87
C ARG A 181 26.53 12.99 -39.95
N ALA A 182 27.08 13.09 -41.17
CA ALA A 182 26.36 13.60 -42.33
C ALA A 182 25.11 12.75 -42.61
N ARG A 183 25.24 11.42 -42.53
CA ARG A 183 24.12 10.47 -42.69
C ARG A 183 23.07 10.58 -41.59
N PHE A 184 23.50 10.70 -40.33
CA PHE A 184 22.61 10.94 -39.20
C PHE A 184 21.79 12.22 -39.40
N LEU A 185 22.42 13.33 -39.82
CA LEU A 185 21.74 14.60 -40.08
C LEU A 185 20.76 14.51 -41.26
N GLU A 186 21.09 13.75 -42.31
CA GLU A 186 20.19 13.46 -43.44
C GLU A 186 18.91 12.75 -42.95
N VAL A 187 19.04 11.73 -42.09
CA VAL A 187 17.89 11.00 -41.52
C VAL A 187 17.13 11.85 -40.50
N LEU A 188 17.83 12.62 -39.68
CA LEU A 188 17.24 13.54 -38.69
C LEU A 188 16.38 14.62 -39.36
N GLY A 189 16.75 15.05 -40.57
CA GLY A 189 15.97 15.97 -41.40
C GLY A 189 14.66 15.38 -41.94
N ASN A 190 14.50 14.06 -41.92
CA ASN A 190 13.26 13.37 -42.28
C ASN A 190 12.42 13.11 -41.03
N GLU A 191 11.65 14.13 -40.62
CA GLU A 191 10.78 14.08 -39.43
C GLU A 191 9.84 12.86 -39.43
N SER A 192 9.39 12.39 -40.60
CA SER A 192 8.51 11.22 -40.67
C SER A 192 9.19 9.92 -40.24
N LEU A 193 10.52 9.80 -40.43
CA LEU A 193 11.30 8.66 -39.95
C LEU A 193 11.57 8.77 -38.45
N VAL A 194 11.93 9.95 -37.95
CA VAL A 194 12.14 10.20 -36.51
C VAL A 194 10.85 9.96 -35.70
N LEU A 195 9.69 10.28 -36.28
CA LEU A 195 8.37 10.13 -35.66
C LEU A 195 7.71 8.76 -35.95
N ARG A 196 8.31 7.92 -36.79
CA ARG A 196 7.78 6.58 -37.14
C ARG A 196 8.01 5.61 -35.98
N ARG A 197 7.00 5.52 -35.11
CA ARG A 197 6.82 4.54 -34.02
C ARG A 197 8.04 4.35 -33.10
N GLY A 198 8.13 5.27 -32.14
CA GLY A 198 8.58 5.02 -30.76
C GLY A 198 7.49 5.46 -29.76
N ALA A 199 6.22 5.24 -30.08
CA ALA A 199 5.09 5.66 -29.24
C ALA A 199 4.59 4.46 -28.43
N ALA A 200 4.90 4.42 -27.13
CA ALA A 200 4.08 3.71 -26.17
C ALA A 200 2.64 4.23 -26.29
N ALA A 201 1.66 3.33 -26.20
CA ALA A 201 0.25 3.71 -26.24
C ALA A 201 -0.05 4.73 -25.11
N PRO A 202 -0.80 5.81 -25.39
CA PRO A 202 -1.30 6.70 -24.36
C PRO A 202 -2.07 5.91 -23.29
N ARG A 203 -1.99 6.38 -22.04
CA ARG A 203 -2.73 5.84 -20.88
C ARG A 203 -4.26 5.78 -21.09
N GLU A 204 -4.78 6.51 -22.07
CA GLU A 204 -6.21 6.60 -22.43
C GLU A 204 -6.72 5.43 -23.31
N ALA A 205 -5.88 4.45 -23.66
CA ALA A 205 -6.26 3.34 -24.56
C ALA A 205 -6.33 1.95 -23.90
N ARG A 206 -6.17 1.82 -22.58
CA ARG A 206 -6.16 0.52 -21.88
C ARG A 206 -7.48 0.30 -21.13
N ARG A 207 -8.06 -0.90 -21.25
CA ARG A 207 -9.33 -1.24 -20.58
C ARG A 207 -9.15 -1.48 -19.08
N ALA A 208 -8.03 -2.10 -18.68
CA ALA A 208 -7.66 -2.38 -17.30
C ALA A 208 -6.18 -2.80 -17.20
N SER A 209 -5.64 -2.87 -15.99
CA SER A 209 -4.30 -3.38 -15.68
C SER A 209 -4.32 -4.38 -14.52
N ILE A 210 -3.61 -5.51 -14.69
CA ILE A 210 -3.56 -6.59 -13.71
C ILE A 210 -2.09 -6.79 -13.30
N ALA A 211 -1.80 -6.61 -12.02
CA ALA A 211 -0.54 -7.03 -11.42
C ALA A 211 -0.56 -8.54 -11.21
N VAL A 212 0.48 -9.24 -11.68
CA VAL A 212 0.68 -10.67 -11.42
C VAL A 212 1.90 -10.80 -10.51
N LEU A 213 1.67 -11.16 -9.26
CA LEU A 213 2.77 -11.39 -8.31
C LEU A 213 3.46 -12.71 -8.64
N VAL A 214 4.75 -12.65 -8.89
CA VAL A 214 5.60 -13.82 -9.17
C VAL A 214 6.84 -13.74 -8.27
N ASP A 215 7.20 -14.87 -7.66
CA ASP A 215 8.50 -15.04 -7.02
C ASP A 215 9.33 -16.01 -7.86
N GLU A 216 10.39 -15.51 -8.50
CA GLU A 216 11.29 -16.32 -9.34
C GLU A 216 12.06 -17.38 -8.54
N ASN A 217 12.14 -17.23 -7.22
CA ASN A 217 12.80 -18.19 -6.32
C ASN A 217 11.83 -19.24 -5.77
N ASP A 218 10.54 -19.13 -6.08
CA ASP A 218 9.53 -20.05 -5.59
C ASP A 218 9.54 -21.35 -6.39
N VAL A 219 10.16 -22.38 -5.81
CA VAL A 219 10.16 -23.75 -6.34
C VAL A 219 8.76 -24.40 -6.34
N PHE A 220 7.79 -23.81 -5.66
CA PHE A 220 6.40 -24.26 -5.61
C PHE A 220 5.45 -23.29 -6.33
N SER A 221 5.97 -22.50 -7.27
CA SER A 221 5.15 -21.56 -8.03
C SER A 221 3.96 -22.27 -8.68
N PRO A 222 2.73 -21.74 -8.50
CA PRO A 222 1.52 -22.38 -8.98
C PRO A 222 1.30 -22.18 -10.49
N SER A 223 2.14 -21.41 -11.18
CA SER A 223 2.09 -21.27 -12.63
C SER A 223 3.48 -21.12 -13.23
N SER A 224 3.74 -21.84 -14.31
CA SER A 224 4.99 -21.70 -15.05
C SER A 224 5.14 -20.31 -15.71
N PRO A 225 6.36 -19.85 -16.01
CA PRO A 225 6.59 -18.61 -16.76
C PRO A 225 5.84 -18.57 -18.10
N GLU A 226 5.74 -19.71 -18.80
CA GLU A 226 5.00 -19.83 -20.07
C GLU A 226 3.49 -19.62 -19.89
N THR A 227 2.95 -19.98 -18.72
CA THR A 227 1.57 -19.70 -18.34
C THR A 227 1.34 -18.22 -18.17
N ILE A 228 2.27 -17.51 -17.52
CA ILE A 228 2.19 -16.05 -17.38
C ILE A 228 2.32 -15.37 -18.75
N ASP A 229 3.23 -15.84 -19.62
CA ASP A 229 3.34 -15.37 -21.01
C ASP A 229 2.03 -15.58 -21.79
N ARG A 230 1.33 -16.70 -21.55
CA ARG A 230 0.04 -16.98 -22.20
C ARG A 230 -1.06 -16.07 -21.68
N LEU A 231 -1.14 -15.85 -20.37
CA LEU A 231 -2.07 -14.90 -19.76
C LEU A 231 -1.84 -13.48 -20.31
N GLU A 232 -0.60 -13.01 -20.37
CA GLU A 232 -0.23 -11.70 -20.93
C GLU A 232 -0.69 -11.55 -22.39
N ARG A 233 -0.45 -12.56 -23.23
CA ARG A 233 -0.91 -12.56 -24.63
C ARG A 233 -2.42 -12.55 -24.76
N VAL A 234 -3.14 -13.31 -23.94
CA VAL A 234 -4.61 -13.35 -23.95
C VAL A 234 -5.17 -12.01 -23.48
N ALA A 235 -4.69 -11.48 -22.36
CA ALA A 235 -5.08 -10.19 -21.82
C ALA A 235 -4.81 -9.03 -22.81
N ALA A 236 -3.67 -9.04 -23.48
CA ALA A 236 -3.33 -8.03 -24.48
C ALA A 236 -4.33 -8.02 -25.65
N ARG A 237 -4.80 -9.19 -26.12
CA ARG A 237 -5.87 -9.28 -27.15
C ARG A 237 -7.21 -8.72 -26.64
N MET A 238 -7.42 -8.71 -25.33
CA MET A 238 -8.61 -8.15 -24.66
C MET A 238 -8.41 -6.70 -24.22
N ASN A 239 -7.32 -6.05 -24.64
CA ASN A 239 -6.93 -4.69 -24.27
C ASN A 239 -6.70 -4.48 -22.76
N VAL A 240 -6.26 -5.53 -22.07
CA VAL A 240 -5.90 -5.53 -20.65
C VAL A 240 -4.39 -5.66 -20.50
N HIS A 241 -3.79 -4.80 -19.70
CA HIS A 241 -2.35 -4.78 -19.48
C HIS A 241 -1.97 -5.63 -18.27
N VAL A 242 -1.33 -6.77 -18.50
CA VAL A 242 -0.79 -7.60 -17.42
C VAL A 242 0.65 -7.21 -17.15
N ARG A 243 1.02 -7.07 -15.86
CA ARG A 243 2.39 -6.77 -15.45
C ARG A 243 2.83 -7.69 -14.32
N ARG A 244 3.97 -8.34 -14.50
CA ARG A 244 4.63 -9.08 -13.42
C ARG A 244 5.21 -8.11 -12.40
N ILE A 245 4.98 -8.40 -11.13
CA ILE A 245 5.57 -7.69 -10.00
C ILE A 245 6.28 -8.69 -9.09
N ALA A 246 7.41 -8.26 -8.51
CA ALA A 246 8.19 -9.06 -7.57
C ALA A 246 7.82 -8.76 -6.10
N LEU A 247 8.32 -9.59 -5.17
CA LEU A 247 8.02 -9.49 -3.74
C LEU A 247 8.47 -8.17 -3.08
N ASP A 248 9.44 -7.46 -3.65
CA ASP A 248 9.93 -6.16 -3.16
C ASP A 248 9.17 -4.96 -3.74
N GLU A 249 8.24 -5.18 -4.66
CA GLU A 249 7.47 -4.13 -5.34
C GLU A 249 6.09 -3.86 -4.72
N ILE A 250 5.85 -4.28 -3.47
CA ILE A 250 4.56 -4.12 -2.77
C ILE A 250 4.07 -2.66 -2.73
N ALA A 251 4.99 -1.69 -2.67
CA ALA A 251 4.67 -0.26 -2.68
C ALA A 251 4.04 0.21 -4.00
N ARG A 252 4.34 -0.49 -5.10
CA ARG A 252 3.84 -0.19 -6.44
C ARG A 252 2.50 -0.85 -6.74
N LEU A 253 1.96 -1.65 -5.82
CA LEU A 253 0.72 -2.38 -6.04
C LEU A 253 -0.44 -1.43 -6.38
N GLY A 254 -0.48 -0.23 -5.80
CA GLY A 254 -1.48 0.80 -6.11
C GLY A 254 -1.42 1.41 -7.51
N GLU A 255 -0.43 1.03 -8.34
CA GLU A 255 -0.32 1.45 -9.74
C GLU A 255 -1.23 0.66 -10.70
N TYR A 256 -1.81 -0.47 -10.24
CA TYR A 256 -2.59 -1.40 -11.05
C TYR A 256 -4.07 -1.43 -10.64
N ASP A 257 -4.92 -2.07 -11.44
CA ASP A 257 -6.37 -2.15 -11.16
C ASP A 257 -6.77 -3.46 -10.46
N ALA A 258 -5.98 -4.53 -10.57
CA ALA A 258 -6.23 -5.82 -9.91
C ALA A 258 -4.93 -6.57 -9.59
N LEU A 259 -5.01 -7.54 -8.68
CA LEU A 259 -3.92 -8.43 -8.30
C LEU A 259 -4.26 -9.91 -8.56
N PHE A 260 -3.36 -10.61 -9.22
CA PHE A 260 -3.33 -12.07 -9.34
C PHE A 260 -2.07 -12.62 -8.68
N ILE A 261 -2.19 -13.50 -7.68
CA ILE A 261 -1.03 -14.03 -6.96
C ILE A 261 -0.62 -15.37 -7.57
N ARG A 262 0.56 -15.44 -8.18
CA ARG A 262 1.17 -16.68 -8.69
C ARG A 262 2.49 -16.98 -7.96
N ALA A 263 2.45 -16.89 -6.64
CA ALA A 263 3.53 -17.24 -5.72
C ALA A 263 2.96 -18.01 -4.52
N LEU A 264 3.81 -18.74 -3.80
CA LEU A 264 3.45 -19.54 -2.62
C LEU A 264 2.62 -18.72 -1.62
N THR A 265 1.39 -19.18 -1.37
CA THR A 265 0.50 -18.58 -0.39
C THR A 265 0.58 -19.29 0.96
N GLY A 266 0.31 -18.53 2.02
CA GLY A 266 0.27 -19.00 3.39
C GLY A 266 0.34 -17.83 4.35
N VAL A 267 -0.21 -17.97 5.56
CA VAL A 267 -0.30 -16.88 6.54
C VAL A 267 1.06 -16.28 6.93
N ARG A 268 2.15 -17.03 6.72
CA ARG A 268 3.54 -16.59 6.97
C ARG A 268 4.30 -16.19 5.71
N GLU A 269 3.71 -16.38 4.54
CA GLU A 269 4.36 -16.15 3.26
C GLU A 269 4.22 -14.69 2.82
N PRO A 270 5.20 -14.14 2.09
CA PRO A 270 5.15 -12.75 1.61
C PRO A 270 3.90 -12.42 0.80
N ALA A 271 3.39 -13.37 0.00
CA ALA A 271 2.19 -13.20 -0.81
C ALA A 271 0.94 -12.82 0.01
N PHE A 272 0.86 -13.25 1.28
CA PHE A 272 -0.23 -12.87 2.17
C PHE A 272 -0.25 -11.37 2.47
N GLN A 273 0.91 -10.70 2.52
CA GLN A 273 0.98 -9.24 2.68
C GLN A 273 0.49 -8.51 1.42
N PHE A 274 0.68 -9.07 0.23
CA PHE A 274 0.13 -8.52 -1.00
C PHE A 274 -1.39 -8.64 -1.05
N ALA A 275 -1.96 -9.78 -0.64
CA ALA A 275 -3.41 -9.93 -0.51
C ALA A 275 -4.01 -8.90 0.46
N LEU A 276 -3.42 -8.73 1.65
CA LEU A 276 -3.85 -7.71 2.61
C LEU A 276 -3.70 -6.28 2.08
N ARG A 277 -2.62 -5.99 1.33
CA ARG A 277 -2.42 -4.67 0.73
C ARG A 277 -3.42 -4.41 -0.40
N ALA A 278 -3.73 -5.39 -1.24
CA ALA A 278 -4.75 -5.27 -2.27
C ALA A 278 -6.13 -5.00 -1.65
N GLU A 279 -6.52 -5.76 -0.61
CA GLU A 279 -7.75 -5.51 0.14
C GLU A 279 -7.79 -4.11 0.76
N ALA A 280 -6.66 -3.63 1.30
CA ALA A 280 -6.57 -2.27 1.83
C ALA A 280 -6.75 -1.18 0.76
N LEU A 281 -6.40 -1.48 -0.50
CA LEU A 281 -6.50 -0.58 -1.65
C LEU A 281 -7.86 -0.66 -2.38
N ASP A 282 -8.81 -1.47 -1.90
CA ASP A 282 -10.02 -1.88 -2.64
C ASP A 282 -9.72 -2.47 -4.03
N MET A 283 -8.52 -3.05 -4.18
CA MET A 283 -8.09 -3.69 -5.40
C MET A 283 -8.65 -5.11 -5.46
N PRO A 284 -9.38 -5.48 -6.53
CA PRO A 284 -9.73 -6.87 -6.81
C PRO A 284 -8.51 -7.78 -6.70
N VAL A 285 -8.55 -8.72 -5.77
CA VAL A 285 -7.57 -9.79 -5.62
C VAL A 285 -8.30 -11.12 -5.65
N ILE A 286 -7.89 -11.99 -6.56
CA ILE A 286 -8.54 -13.30 -6.76
C ILE A 286 -8.16 -14.30 -5.65
N ASP A 287 -6.95 -14.16 -5.09
CA ASP A 287 -6.40 -14.98 -4.01
C ASP A 287 -6.42 -14.16 -2.68
N ASP A 288 -7.62 -13.87 -2.18
CA ASP A 288 -7.83 -12.96 -1.04
C ASP A 288 -7.31 -13.52 0.31
N SER A 289 -7.16 -12.64 1.31
CA SER A 289 -6.57 -12.99 2.60
C SER A 289 -7.37 -14.04 3.36
N GLN A 290 -8.71 -14.05 3.23
CA GLN A 290 -9.57 -15.04 3.90
C GLN A 290 -9.43 -16.40 3.23
N SER A 291 -9.38 -16.43 1.90
CA SER A 291 -9.11 -17.66 1.13
C SER A 291 -7.79 -18.28 1.56
N ILE A 292 -6.70 -17.50 1.66
CA ILE A 292 -5.39 -17.97 2.11
C ILE A 292 -5.47 -18.54 3.54
N ILE A 293 -6.10 -17.84 4.49
CA ILE A 293 -6.23 -18.31 5.88
C ILE A 293 -7.02 -19.62 5.96
N ARG A 294 -8.17 -19.69 5.26
CA ARG A 294 -9.08 -20.84 5.34
C ARG A 294 -8.49 -22.07 4.66
N CYS A 295 -7.90 -21.93 3.48
CA CYS A 295 -7.34 -23.04 2.72
C CYS A 295 -6.01 -23.55 3.29
N SER A 296 -5.20 -22.68 3.92
CA SER A 296 -3.93 -23.10 4.52
C SER A 296 -4.08 -23.98 5.76
N ASN A 297 -5.24 -23.95 6.44
CA ASN A 297 -5.49 -24.72 7.65
C ASN A 297 -6.42 -25.92 7.39
N LYS A 298 -5.82 -27.13 7.38
CA LYS A 298 -6.56 -28.37 7.08
C LYS A 298 -7.61 -28.74 8.15
N VAL A 299 -7.45 -28.28 9.39
CA VAL A 299 -8.41 -28.57 10.47
C VAL A 299 -9.65 -27.71 10.29
N PHE A 300 -9.45 -26.43 9.96
CA PHE A 300 -10.53 -25.52 9.61
C PHE A 300 -11.33 -26.09 8.43
N LEU A 301 -10.66 -26.51 7.35
CA LEU A 301 -11.33 -27.11 6.20
C LEU A 301 -12.15 -28.35 6.57
N GLU A 302 -11.56 -29.30 7.30
CA GLU A 302 -12.27 -30.54 7.67
C GLU A 302 -13.53 -30.26 8.52
N GLU A 303 -13.42 -29.39 9.53
CA GLU A 303 -14.56 -29.04 10.39
C GLU A 303 -15.67 -28.32 9.60
N MET A 304 -15.27 -27.39 8.72
CA MET A 304 -16.19 -26.67 7.85
C MET A 304 -16.91 -27.62 6.89
N LEU A 305 -16.18 -28.47 6.18
CA LEU A 305 -16.75 -29.42 5.22
C LEU A 305 -17.72 -30.38 5.91
N ARG A 306 -17.37 -30.87 7.11
CA ARG A 306 -18.23 -31.74 7.91
C ARG A 306 -19.52 -31.05 8.35
N ARG A 307 -19.42 -29.82 8.87
CA ARG A 307 -20.57 -29.03 9.33
C ARG A 307 -21.59 -28.82 8.21
N GLU A 308 -21.11 -28.54 7.00
CA GLU A 308 -21.95 -28.28 5.82
C GLU A 308 -22.36 -29.55 5.07
N GLY A 309 -22.05 -30.74 5.60
CA GLY A 309 -22.41 -32.03 5.02
C GLY A 309 -21.78 -32.27 3.65
N ILE A 310 -20.54 -31.81 3.44
CA ILE A 310 -19.72 -32.16 2.28
C ILE A 310 -19.07 -33.53 2.56
N PRO A 311 -19.24 -34.52 1.66
CA PRO A 311 -18.57 -35.81 1.82
C PRO A 311 -17.05 -35.68 1.88
N THR A 312 -16.45 -36.08 2.99
CA THR A 312 -15.00 -36.19 3.21
C THR A 312 -14.64 -37.60 3.70
N PRO A 313 -13.38 -38.04 3.59
CA PRO A 313 -12.92 -39.26 4.25
C PRO A 313 -13.11 -39.16 5.78
N ARG A 314 -13.17 -40.30 6.49
CA ARG A 314 -13.21 -40.23 7.96
C ARG A 314 -11.94 -39.55 8.47
N THR A 315 -12.09 -38.50 9.28
CA THR A 315 -10.98 -37.68 9.75
C THR A 315 -11.09 -37.38 11.25
N LEU A 316 -9.98 -37.43 11.97
CA LEU A 316 -9.86 -37.13 13.39
C LEU A 316 -8.79 -36.07 13.64
N VAL A 317 -9.08 -35.16 14.55
CA VAL A 317 -8.07 -34.26 15.13
C VAL A 317 -7.38 -34.99 16.28
N VAL A 318 -6.07 -35.11 16.18
CA VAL A 318 -5.23 -35.91 17.07
C VAL A 318 -4.30 -34.99 17.86
N THR A 319 -4.22 -35.18 19.17
CA THR A 319 -3.30 -34.45 20.05
C THR A 319 -2.35 -35.43 20.72
N SER A 320 -1.35 -34.92 21.46
CA SER A 320 -0.47 -35.75 22.29
C SER A 320 -1.20 -36.58 23.35
N LYS A 321 -2.47 -36.28 23.64
CA LYS A 321 -3.32 -37.00 24.61
C LYS A 321 -4.27 -38.00 23.95
N THR A 322 -4.39 -38.02 22.63
CA THR A 322 -5.32 -38.91 21.92
C THR A 322 -4.77 -40.35 21.96
N PRO A 323 -5.50 -41.33 22.53
CA PRO A 323 -5.04 -42.71 22.58
C PRO A 323 -4.96 -43.35 21.19
N TRP A 324 -3.94 -44.18 20.95
CA TRP A 324 -3.79 -44.90 19.68
C TRP A 324 -5.01 -45.77 19.35
N GLU A 325 -5.54 -46.45 20.36
CA GLU A 325 -6.66 -47.38 20.23
C GLU A 325 -7.93 -46.67 19.74
N GLN A 326 -8.08 -45.38 20.07
CA GLN A 326 -9.18 -44.57 19.55
C GLN A 326 -9.01 -44.35 18.04
N ILE A 327 -7.81 -43.98 17.59
CA ILE A 327 -7.50 -43.68 16.19
C ILE A 327 -7.66 -44.94 15.33
N GLU A 328 -7.10 -46.07 15.79
CA GLU A 328 -7.18 -47.35 15.09
C GLU A 328 -8.62 -47.85 14.98
N ARG A 329 -9.42 -47.71 16.04
CA ARG A 329 -10.84 -48.12 16.04
C ARG A 329 -11.69 -47.31 15.06
N GLU A 330 -11.41 -46.01 14.92
CA GLU A 330 -12.24 -45.09 14.13
C GLU A 330 -11.83 -45.01 12.66
N LEU A 331 -10.53 -45.12 12.36
CA LEU A 331 -10.00 -45.01 10.99
C LEU A 331 -9.63 -46.35 10.37
N GLY A 332 -9.22 -47.34 11.18
CA GLY A 332 -8.59 -48.56 10.70
C GLY A 332 -7.17 -48.33 10.18
N LEU A 333 -6.54 -49.38 9.63
CA LEU A 333 -5.22 -49.31 8.99
C LEU A 333 -5.31 -49.69 7.50
N PRO A 334 -4.54 -49.03 6.61
CA PRO A 334 -3.70 -47.87 6.89
C PRO A 334 -4.50 -46.56 6.95
N PHE A 335 -3.95 -45.52 7.59
CA PHE A 335 -4.47 -44.16 7.56
C PHE A 335 -3.35 -43.15 7.28
N VAL A 336 -3.68 -41.88 7.08
CA VAL A 336 -2.71 -40.82 6.78
C VAL A 336 -2.69 -39.79 7.90
N ILE A 337 -1.50 -39.37 8.35
CA ILE A 337 -1.34 -38.23 9.25
C ILE A 337 -0.79 -37.01 8.51
N LYS A 338 -1.32 -35.82 8.83
CA LYS A 338 -0.97 -34.54 8.20
C LYS A 338 -0.78 -33.45 9.27
N LEU A 339 0.13 -32.50 9.02
CA LEU A 339 0.20 -31.26 9.79
C LEU A 339 -0.95 -30.31 9.37
N PRO A 340 -1.49 -29.50 10.30
CA PRO A 340 -2.54 -28.53 9.99
C PRO A 340 -2.15 -27.47 8.96
N ASP A 341 -0.94 -26.91 9.10
CA ASP A 341 -0.47 -25.72 8.36
C ASP A 341 0.62 -26.06 7.33
N SER A 342 0.66 -27.29 6.79
CA SER A 342 1.68 -27.67 5.79
C SER A 342 1.15 -27.65 4.36
N SER A 343 1.87 -26.96 3.47
CA SER A 343 1.66 -26.98 2.01
C SER A 343 2.45 -28.11 1.32
N PHE A 344 2.01 -28.54 0.14
CA PHE A 344 2.76 -29.41 -0.81
C PHE A 344 3.28 -30.77 -0.29
N SER A 345 2.45 -31.52 0.46
CA SER A 345 2.71 -32.94 0.80
C SER A 345 3.97 -33.27 1.63
N ALA A 346 4.77 -32.28 2.05
CA ALA A 346 6.05 -32.50 2.75
C ALA A 346 5.91 -33.03 4.19
N ALA A 347 4.70 -33.06 4.74
CA ALA A 347 4.41 -33.56 6.09
C ALA A 347 3.18 -34.48 6.10
N VAL A 348 3.10 -35.39 5.13
CA VAL A 348 2.02 -36.37 4.97
C VAL A 348 2.61 -37.77 5.06
N HIS A 349 2.22 -38.53 6.08
CA HIS A 349 2.73 -39.89 6.31
C HIS A 349 1.60 -40.92 6.26
N LYS A 350 1.76 -41.96 5.44
CA LYS A 350 0.89 -43.14 5.46
C LYS A 350 1.33 -44.07 6.59
N ILE A 351 0.42 -44.33 7.51
CA ILE A 351 0.63 -45.12 8.72
C ILE A 351 0.00 -46.50 8.54
N SER A 352 0.83 -47.54 8.63
CA SER A 352 0.41 -48.93 8.50
C SER A 352 0.56 -49.72 9.80
N SER A 353 1.17 -49.12 10.85
CA SER A 353 1.31 -49.74 12.17
C SER A 353 1.45 -48.71 13.30
N HIS A 354 1.23 -49.14 14.54
CA HIS A 354 1.43 -48.31 15.74
C HIS A 354 2.89 -47.83 15.88
N ALA A 355 3.87 -48.65 15.47
CA ALA A 355 5.29 -48.26 15.53
C ALA A 355 5.60 -47.07 14.61
N GLU A 356 5.11 -47.11 13.35
CA GLU A 356 5.24 -46.00 12.39
C GLU A 356 4.54 -44.74 12.89
N TYR A 357 3.33 -44.90 13.45
CA TYR A 357 2.60 -43.78 14.05
C TYR A 357 3.40 -43.10 15.15
N ARG A 358 3.94 -43.87 16.11
CA ARG A 358 4.74 -43.31 17.21
C ARG A 358 5.96 -42.55 16.69
N GLN A 359 6.62 -43.06 15.66
CA GLN A 359 7.78 -42.41 15.07
C GLN A 359 7.41 -41.05 14.44
N HIS A 360 6.43 -41.04 13.54
CA HIS A 360 6.08 -39.83 12.79
C HIS A 360 5.27 -38.84 13.62
N ALA A 361 4.28 -39.30 14.40
CA ALA A 361 3.44 -38.43 15.21
C ALA A 361 4.23 -37.73 16.32
N ALA A 362 5.22 -38.39 16.94
CA ALA A 362 6.07 -37.75 17.94
C ALA A 362 6.92 -36.60 17.36
N GLU A 363 7.35 -36.71 16.11
CA GLU A 363 8.06 -35.64 15.41
C GLU A 363 7.12 -34.49 15.05
N MET A 364 5.98 -34.80 14.44
CA MET A 364 5.02 -33.79 14.00
C MET A 364 4.39 -33.03 15.18
N LEU A 365 4.11 -33.72 16.30
CA LEU A 365 3.56 -33.10 17.52
C LEU A 365 4.56 -32.19 18.26
N ARG A 366 5.87 -32.26 17.95
CA ARG A 366 6.84 -31.24 18.42
C ARG A 366 6.69 -29.92 17.65
N ARG A 367 6.16 -29.97 16.42
CA ARG A 367 6.02 -28.82 15.52
C ARG A 367 4.63 -28.18 15.60
N SER A 368 3.61 -28.97 15.94
CA SER A 368 2.22 -28.54 16.08
C SER A 368 1.57 -29.22 17.29
N PRO A 369 0.73 -28.53 18.08
CA PRO A 369 0.01 -29.15 19.20
C PRO A 369 -1.01 -30.21 18.77
N LEU A 370 -1.36 -30.25 17.48
CA LEU A 370 -2.38 -31.13 16.92
C LEU A 370 -2.02 -31.59 15.50
N LEU A 371 -2.53 -32.75 15.12
CA LEU A 371 -2.41 -33.39 13.81
C LEU A 371 -3.79 -33.74 13.26
N ILE A 372 -3.86 -33.99 11.96
CA ILE A 372 -5.03 -34.63 11.34
C ILE A 372 -4.67 -36.06 11.02
N ALA A 373 -5.48 -37.02 11.49
CA ALA A 373 -5.46 -38.40 11.05
C ALA A 373 -6.68 -38.66 10.16
N GLN A 374 -6.47 -39.14 8.94
CA GLN A 374 -7.51 -39.29 7.92
C GLN A 374 -7.45 -40.68 7.29
N GLU A 375 -8.62 -41.28 7.04
CA GLU A 375 -8.77 -42.56 6.35
C GLU A 375 -8.00 -42.56 5.02
N TRP A 376 -7.24 -43.63 4.76
CA TRP A 376 -6.53 -43.77 3.49
C TRP A 376 -7.45 -44.39 2.43
N LEU A 377 -7.69 -43.65 1.36
CA LEU A 377 -8.53 -44.10 0.24
C LEU A 377 -7.64 -44.36 -1.00
N PRO A 378 -7.55 -45.62 -1.47
CA PRO A 378 -6.79 -45.95 -2.68
C PRO A 378 -7.52 -45.45 -3.93
N THR A 379 -6.78 -44.84 -4.85
CA THR A 379 -7.28 -44.42 -6.17
C THR A 379 -6.14 -44.37 -7.18
N GLU A 380 -6.47 -44.48 -8.46
CA GLU A 380 -5.51 -44.38 -9.57
C GLU A 380 -5.17 -42.92 -9.90
N PHE A 381 -6.10 -42.01 -9.62
CA PHE A 381 -5.96 -40.58 -9.85
C PHE A 381 -6.84 -39.77 -8.89
N ASP A 382 -6.50 -38.49 -8.73
CA ASP A 382 -7.32 -37.49 -8.03
C ASP A 382 -7.91 -36.53 -9.06
N TRP A 383 -9.18 -36.19 -8.91
CA TRP A 383 -9.80 -35.12 -9.67
C TRP A 383 -9.36 -33.79 -9.09
N ARG A 384 -8.84 -32.91 -9.93
CA ARG A 384 -8.70 -31.48 -9.67
C ARG A 384 -9.84 -30.76 -10.35
N ILE A 385 -10.78 -30.24 -9.57
CA ILE A 385 -11.85 -29.37 -10.05
C ILE A 385 -11.48 -27.94 -9.70
N THR A 386 -11.08 -27.17 -10.70
CA THR A 386 -10.72 -25.76 -10.52
C THR A 386 -11.95 -24.90 -10.76
N VAL A 387 -12.28 -24.09 -9.77
CA VAL A 387 -13.47 -23.26 -9.69
C VAL A 387 -13.05 -21.80 -9.68
N LEU A 388 -13.72 -20.97 -10.47
CA LEU A 388 -13.57 -19.52 -10.49
C LEU A 388 -14.96 -18.90 -10.39
N ASP A 389 -15.18 -18.00 -9.42
CA ASP A 389 -16.46 -17.30 -9.24
C ASP A 389 -17.67 -18.26 -9.21
N GLY A 390 -17.53 -19.33 -8.41
CA GLY A 390 -18.56 -20.36 -8.25
C GLY A 390 -18.85 -21.19 -9.51
N LYS A 391 -18.02 -21.10 -10.56
CA LYS A 391 -18.18 -21.84 -11.83
C LYS A 391 -16.96 -22.69 -12.12
N LEU A 392 -17.18 -23.80 -12.83
CA LEU A 392 -16.09 -24.67 -13.29
C LEU A 392 -15.18 -23.90 -14.27
N LEU A 393 -13.92 -23.68 -13.88
CA LEU A 393 -12.89 -23.13 -14.76
C LEU A 393 -12.21 -24.22 -15.59
N PHE A 394 -11.83 -25.34 -14.97
CA PHE A 394 -11.35 -26.53 -15.69
C PHE A 394 -11.41 -27.78 -14.79
N ALA A 395 -11.32 -28.95 -15.41
CA ALA A 395 -11.21 -30.23 -14.70
C ALA A 395 -10.02 -31.02 -15.23
N ALA A 396 -9.26 -31.64 -14.34
CA ALA A 396 -8.13 -32.47 -14.71
C ALA A 396 -8.01 -33.70 -13.79
N LYS A 397 -7.40 -34.77 -14.30
CA LYS A 397 -7.03 -35.96 -13.53
C LYS A 397 -5.53 -35.93 -13.26
N TYR A 398 -5.18 -36.01 -11.98
CA TYR A 398 -3.82 -36.07 -11.51
C TYR A 398 -3.52 -37.52 -11.08
N TYR A 399 -2.77 -38.25 -11.91
CA TYR A 399 -2.44 -39.65 -11.63
C TYR A 399 -1.35 -39.75 -10.58
N MET A 400 -1.33 -40.87 -9.85
CA MET A 400 -0.25 -41.13 -8.88
C MET A 400 1.09 -41.38 -9.60
N ALA A 401 2.21 -40.99 -8.99
CA ALA A 401 3.53 -41.27 -9.55
C ALA A 401 3.77 -42.80 -9.62
N ARG A 402 4.46 -43.26 -10.67
CA ARG A 402 4.62 -44.70 -10.93
C ARG A 402 5.26 -45.43 -9.75
N GLY A 403 4.51 -46.35 -9.12
CA GLY A 403 4.95 -47.11 -7.95
C GLY A 403 4.84 -46.36 -6.61
N HIS A 404 4.19 -45.19 -6.59
CA HIS A 404 4.00 -44.35 -5.41
C HIS A 404 2.51 -44.05 -5.20
N TRP A 405 2.11 -43.70 -3.97
CA TRP A 405 0.70 -43.47 -3.60
C TRP A 405 0.31 -41.97 -3.60
N GLN A 406 1.26 -41.09 -3.94
CA GLN A 406 1.06 -39.65 -4.11
C GLN A 406 1.38 -39.25 -5.55
N ILE A 407 0.86 -38.10 -5.99
CA ILE A 407 1.09 -37.51 -7.32
C ILE A 407 2.55 -37.08 -7.56
N ARG A 408 3.34 -36.92 -6.49
CA ARG A 408 4.79 -36.64 -6.50
C ARG A 408 5.53 -37.68 -5.67
N SER A 409 6.69 -38.12 -6.16
CA SER A 409 7.65 -38.96 -5.42
C SER A 409 9.03 -38.33 -5.53
N ALA A 410 9.72 -38.17 -4.40
CA ALA A 410 11.12 -37.74 -4.37
C ALA A 410 11.96 -38.88 -3.78
N ASP A 411 12.87 -39.44 -4.59
CA ASP A 411 13.83 -40.46 -4.16
C ASP A 411 15.27 -40.06 -4.52
N ALA A 412 16.26 -40.87 -4.15
CA ALA A 412 17.67 -40.61 -4.44
C ALA A 412 18.00 -40.54 -5.95
N ALA A 413 17.07 -40.91 -6.84
CA ALA A 413 17.18 -40.84 -8.29
C ALA A 413 16.48 -39.62 -8.91
N GLY A 414 15.93 -38.71 -8.09
CA GLY A 414 15.31 -37.45 -8.51
C GLY A 414 13.80 -37.37 -8.21
N GLU A 415 13.18 -36.27 -8.60
CA GLU A 415 11.72 -36.10 -8.49
C GLU A 415 10.97 -36.72 -9.67
N ARG A 416 9.86 -37.40 -9.38
CA ARG A 416 8.95 -37.98 -10.38
C ARG A 416 7.54 -37.51 -10.12
N TYR A 417 6.89 -37.01 -11.17
CA TYR A 417 5.49 -36.56 -11.15
C TYR A 417 4.61 -37.55 -11.90
N GLY A 418 3.36 -37.70 -11.45
CA GLY A 418 2.34 -38.43 -12.17
C GLY A 418 1.86 -37.68 -13.41
N ARG A 419 1.20 -38.42 -14.32
CA ARG A 419 0.59 -37.82 -15.52
C ARG A 419 -0.54 -36.87 -15.11
N VAL A 420 -0.67 -35.73 -15.78
CA VAL A 420 -1.86 -34.88 -15.73
C VAL A 420 -2.65 -35.06 -17.03
N GLU A 421 -3.95 -35.23 -16.92
CA GLU A 421 -4.87 -35.37 -18.05
C GLU A 421 -6.00 -34.35 -17.90
N ALA A 422 -5.95 -33.25 -18.67
CA ALA A 422 -7.05 -32.30 -18.73
C ALA A 422 -8.29 -32.94 -19.38
N VAL A 423 -9.45 -32.67 -18.79
CA VAL A 423 -10.75 -33.17 -19.24
C VAL A 423 -11.57 -31.97 -19.69
N PRO A 424 -12.06 -31.93 -20.95
CA PRO A 424 -12.90 -30.83 -21.42
C PRO A 424 -14.09 -30.60 -20.48
N ARG A 425 -14.42 -29.34 -20.18
CA ARG A 425 -15.49 -28.98 -19.21
C ARG A 425 -16.80 -29.75 -19.43
N ALA A 426 -17.21 -29.90 -20.69
CA ALA A 426 -18.44 -30.59 -21.08
C ALA A 426 -18.43 -32.11 -20.83
N LYS A 427 -17.25 -32.71 -20.63
CA LYS A 427 -17.06 -34.15 -20.38
C LYS A 427 -16.74 -34.46 -18.91
N ALA A 428 -16.52 -33.45 -18.07
CA ALA A 428 -16.26 -33.65 -16.66
C ALA A 428 -17.52 -34.27 -15.98
N PRO A 429 -17.37 -35.30 -15.13
CA PRO A 429 -18.51 -35.94 -14.50
C PRO A 429 -19.32 -34.97 -13.63
N ARG A 430 -20.60 -34.81 -13.95
CA ARG A 430 -21.49 -33.83 -13.30
C ARG A 430 -21.46 -33.89 -11.77
N LYS A 431 -21.50 -35.10 -11.19
CA LYS A 431 -21.47 -35.30 -9.72
C LYS A 431 -20.17 -34.81 -9.07
N VAL A 432 -19.04 -34.93 -9.77
CA VAL A 432 -17.72 -34.50 -9.28
C VAL A 432 -17.62 -32.98 -9.38
N VAL A 433 -18.08 -32.39 -10.49
CA VAL A 433 -18.11 -30.93 -10.69
C VAL A 433 -19.03 -30.26 -9.67
N GLU A 434 -20.25 -30.76 -9.48
CA GLU A 434 -21.21 -30.21 -8.51
C GLU A 434 -20.66 -30.27 -7.08
N LEU A 435 -19.96 -31.35 -6.72
CA LEU A 435 -19.29 -31.47 -5.42
C LEU A 435 -18.17 -30.44 -5.27
N GLY A 436 -17.30 -30.30 -6.28
CA GLY A 436 -16.19 -29.34 -6.26
C GLY A 436 -16.66 -27.89 -6.17
N VAL A 437 -17.64 -27.50 -6.99
CA VAL A 437 -18.23 -26.15 -6.96
C VAL A 437 -18.89 -25.87 -5.60
N ARG A 438 -19.67 -26.81 -5.06
CA ARG A 438 -20.29 -26.65 -3.74
C ARG A 438 -19.23 -26.52 -2.64
N ALA A 439 -18.16 -27.31 -2.67
CA ALA A 439 -17.08 -27.23 -1.68
C ALA A 439 -16.33 -25.88 -1.76
N ALA A 440 -15.98 -25.43 -2.96
CA ALA A 440 -15.32 -24.14 -3.18
C ALA A 440 -16.18 -22.95 -2.72
N SER A 441 -17.51 -23.01 -2.91
CA SER A 441 -18.44 -21.95 -2.50
C SER A 441 -18.48 -21.70 -0.99
N LEU A 442 -18.01 -22.65 -0.18
CA LEU A 442 -17.88 -22.47 1.28
C LEU A 442 -16.68 -21.57 1.65
N ILE A 443 -15.71 -21.42 0.74
CA ILE A 443 -14.55 -20.54 0.92
C ILE A 443 -14.88 -19.13 0.44
N GLY A 444 -15.28 -18.97 -0.82
CA GLY A 444 -15.56 -17.67 -1.43
C GLY A 444 -15.79 -17.74 -2.95
N SER A 445 -15.51 -16.64 -3.65
CA SER A 445 -15.65 -16.48 -5.11
C SER A 445 -14.32 -16.38 -5.87
N GLY A 446 -13.19 -16.61 -5.19
CA GLY A 446 -11.85 -16.60 -5.78
C GLY A 446 -11.55 -17.79 -6.71
N LEU A 447 -10.26 -18.06 -6.89
CA LEU A 447 -9.77 -19.20 -7.66
C LEU A 447 -9.47 -20.37 -6.71
N TYR A 448 -10.19 -21.47 -6.85
CA TYR A 448 -10.02 -22.63 -5.96
C TYR A 448 -9.75 -23.91 -6.72
N GLY A 449 -8.76 -24.69 -6.27
CA GLY A 449 -8.58 -26.07 -6.73
C GLY A 449 -9.09 -27.05 -5.70
N VAL A 450 -10.14 -27.80 -6.04
CA VAL A 450 -10.72 -28.82 -5.15
C VAL A 450 -10.23 -30.20 -5.56
N ASP A 451 -9.54 -30.87 -4.65
CA ASP A 451 -9.07 -32.24 -4.82
C ASP A 451 -10.14 -33.23 -4.38
N ILE A 452 -10.56 -34.10 -5.30
CA ILE A 452 -11.66 -35.06 -5.10
C ILE A 452 -11.18 -36.48 -5.44
N LYS A 453 -11.50 -37.43 -4.56
CA LYS A 453 -11.33 -38.86 -4.84
C LYS A 453 -12.67 -39.50 -5.18
N GLU A 454 -12.66 -40.39 -6.15
CA GLU A 454 -13.79 -41.29 -6.38
C GLU A 454 -13.69 -42.49 -5.45
N THR A 455 -14.78 -42.78 -4.74
CA THR A 455 -14.90 -43.96 -3.88
C THR A 455 -16.13 -44.77 -4.27
N PRO A 456 -16.25 -46.06 -3.89
CA PRO A 456 -17.44 -46.85 -4.21
C PRO A 456 -18.76 -46.22 -3.74
N PRO A 457 -18.84 -45.57 -2.55
CA PRO A 457 -20.03 -44.81 -2.13
C PRO A 457 -20.29 -43.51 -2.91
N GLY A 458 -19.27 -42.91 -3.54
CA GLY A 458 -19.38 -41.64 -4.26
C GLY A 458 -18.11 -40.78 -4.18
N PRO A 459 -18.08 -39.61 -4.83
CA PRO A 459 -16.94 -38.70 -4.75
C PRO A 459 -16.86 -38.04 -3.36
N VAL A 460 -15.63 -37.86 -2.86
CA VAL A 460 -15.34 -37.19 -1.59
C VAL A 460 -14.26 -36.12 -1.75
N VAL A 461 -14.41 -34.99 -1.06
CA VAL A 461 -13.44 -33.89 -1.06
C VAL A 461 -12.29 -34.22 -0.12
N ILE A 462 -11.06 -34.00 -0.59
CA ILE A 462 -9.83 -34.24 0.15
C ILE A 462 -9.25 -32.92 0.67
N GLU A 463 -9.16 -31.91 -0.19
CA GLU A 463 -8.62 -30.59 0.15
C GLU A 463 -9.12 -29.52 -0.82
N ILE A 464 -9.05 -28.26 -0.38
CA ILE A 464 -9.33 -27.07 -1.19
C ILE A 464 -8.09 -26.18 -1.13
N ASN A 465 -7.60 -25.75 -2.30
CA ASN A 465 -6.44 -24.88 -2.45
C ASN A 465 -6.89 -23.49 -2.93
N ASP A 466 -6.43 -22.43 -2.27
CA ASP A 466 -6.67 -21.01 -2.62
C ASP A 466 -5.83 -20.51 -3.79
N ASN A 467 -4.70 -21.17 -4.07
CA ASN A 467 -3.83 -20.82 -5.19
C ASN A 467 -3.46 -22.09 -5.99
N PRO A 468 -4.42 -22.67 -6.73
CA PRO A 468 -4.19 -23.94 -7.42
C PRO A 468 -3.27 -23.79 -8.62
N ASN A 469 -2.64 -24.90 -9.01
CA ASN A 469 -1.85 -24.96 -10.23
C ASN A 469 -2.69 -24.60 -11.47
N LEU A 470 -2.06 -23.87 -12.38
CA LEU A 470 -2.54 -23.62 -13.73
C LEU A 470 -1.30 -23.60 -14.63
N ASP A 471 -1.12 -24.66 -15.42
CA ASP A 471 0.04 -24.81 -16.28
C ASP A 471 -0.31 -25.10 -17.76
N VAL A 472 0.38 -24.40 -18.66
CA VAL A 472 0.26 -24.56 -20.11
C VAL A 472 0.64 -25.97 -20.54
N GLY A 473 -0.21 -26.61 -21.34
CA GLY A 473 -0.01 -27.95 -21.86
C GLY A 473 -0.39 -29.07 -20.89
N TYR A 474 -0.76 -28.72 -19.66
CA TYR A 474 -1.27 -29.64 -18.65
C TYR A 474 -2.74 -29.30 -18.35
N ASP A 475 -3.00 -28.37 -17.44
CA ASP A 475 -4.35 -28.01 -16.99
C ASP A 475 -5.19 -27.39 -18.11
N ASP A 476 -4.55 -26.59 -18.96
CA ASP A 476 -5.23 -25.90 -20.06
C ASP A 476 -5.35 -26.74 -21.35
N ALA A 477 -4.82 -27.97 -21.38
CA ALA A 477 -4.69 -28.74 -22.62
C ALA A 477 -6.04 -29.05 -23.29
N ALA A 478 -7.13 -29.10 -22.53
CA ALA A 478 -8.47 -29.39 -23.05
C ALA A 478 -9.20 -28.14 -23.58
N ASP A 479 -9.15 -27.01 -22.85
CA ASP A 479 -9.98 -25.82 -23.12
C ASP A 479 -9.16 -24.60 -23.59
N GLY A 480 -7.83 -24.67 -23.50
CA GLY A 480 -6.89 -23.72 -24.09
C GLY A 480 -7.08 -22.28 -23.61
N ASN A 481 -7.20 -21.34 -24.57
CA ASN A 481 -7.28 -19.90 -24.26
C ASN A 481 -8.54 -19.51 -23.49
N ALA A 482 -9.62 -20.31 -23.55
CA ALA A 482 -10.87 -20.01 -22.88
C ALA A 482 -10.70 -19.86 -21.36
N ILE A 483 -9.80 -20.64 -20.75
CA ILE A 483 -9.48 -20.54 -19.31
C ILE A 483 -8.91 -19.16 -18.96
N TYR A 484 -7.97 -18.66 -19.76
CA TYR A 484 -7.34 -17.36 -19.54
C TYR A 484 -8.30 -16.21 -19.87
N GLU A 485 -9.15 -16.38 -20.89
CA GLU A 485 -10.20 -15.41 -21.23
C GLU A 485 -11.21 -15.28 -20.08
N ASP A 486 -11.60 -16.40 -19.46
CA ASP A 486 -12.46 -16.39 -18.27
C ASP A 486 -11.78 -15.72 -17.06
N LEU A 487 -10.48 -15.96 -16.83
CA LEU A 487 -9.70 -15.30 -15.78
C LEU A 487 -9.64 -13.79 -15.99
N VAL A 488 -9.34 -13.33 -17.21
CA VAL A 488 -9.29 -11.90 -17.52
C VAL A 488 -10.68 -11.27 -17.42
N ASN A 489 -11.73 -11.96 -17.89
CA ASN A 489 -13.12 -11.50 -17.75
C ASN A 489 -13.58 -11.44 -16.29
N PHE A 490 -13.10 -12.34 -15.43
CA PHE A 490 -13.34 -12.25 -14.00
C PHE A 490 -12.77 -10.95 -13.44
N PHE A 491 -11.50 -10.64 -13.70
CA PHE A 491 -10.91 -9.39 -13.24
C PHE A 491 -11.61 -8.16 -13.81
N LEU A 492 -11.93 -8.16 -15.10
CA LEU A 492 -12.66 -7.06 -15.73
C LEU A 492 -14.01 -6.82 -15.06
N ARG A 493 -14.80 -7.86 -14.81
CA ARG A 493 -16.08 -7.72 -14.10
C ARG A 493 -15.89 -7.19 -12.69
N GLN A 494 -14.88 -7.68 -11.95
CA GLN A 494 -14.63 -7.19 -10.58
C GLN A 494 -14.17 -5.73 -10.57
N ILE A 495 -13.38 -5.32 -11.56
CA ILE A 495 -12.96 -3.92 -11.75
C ILE A 495 -14.17 -3.04 -12.12
N GLU A 496 -15.03 -3.53 -13.04
CA GLU A 496 -16.27 -2.86 -13.46
C GLU A 496 -17.28 -2.77 -12.31
N GLU A 497 -17.52 -3.84 -11.55
CA GLU A 497 -18.41 -3.83 -10.37
C GLU A 497 -17.88 -2.93 -9.24
N ASN A 498 -16.56 -2.81 -9.08
CA ASN A 498 -15.95 -1.82 -8.19
C ASN A 498 -16.01 -0.39 -8.77
N GLY A 499 -16.20 -0.25 -10.09
CA GLY A 499 -16.27 0.99 -10.85
C GLY A 499 -17.69 1.53 -11.10
N ASP A 500 -18.73 0.69 -11.17
CA ASP A 500 -20.11 0.99 -11.62
C ASP A 500 -20.97 1.79 -10.62
N GLY A 501 -20.31 2.61 -9.78
CA GLY A 501 -20.93 3.83 -9.23
C GLY A 501 -20.68 5.06 -10.11
N VAL A 502 -20.21 4.87 -11.35
CA VAL A 502 -19.98 5.93 -12.34
C VAL A 502 -21.21 6.01 -13.23
N GLU A 503 -22.17 6.87 -12.87
CA GLU A 503 -23.02 7.45 -13.90
C GLU A 503 -22.09 8.22 -14.85
N GLU A 504 -22.08 7.80 -16.12
CA GLU A 504 -21.51 8.59 -17.20
C GLU A 504 -22.31 9.90 -17.28
N ASP A 505 -21.71 11.01 -16.83
CA ASP A 505 -22.14 12.33 -17.24
C ASP A 505 -21.91 12.43 -18.77
N GLU A 506 -22.96 12.12 -19.53
CA GLU A 506 -23.10 12.48 -20.93
C GLU A 506 -23.13 14.01 -21.06
N GLU A 507 -21.98 14.68 -21.08
CA GLU A 507 -21.86 15.99 -21.72
C GLU A 507 -20.59 16.12 -22.58
N ALA A 508 -20.85 16.15 -23.89
CA ALA A 508 -20.11 16.79 -24.97
C ALA A 508 -18.64 16.38 -25.24
N GLY A 509 -18.43 15.86 -26.46
CA GLY A 509 -17.10 15.65 -27.02
C GLY A 509 -16.31 16.95 -27.17
N GLU A 510 -15.16 17.00 -26.51
CA GLU A 510 -14.05 17.93 -26.78
C GLU A 510 -12.74 17.31 -26.22
N GLU A 511 -11.60 17.78 -26.73
CA GLU A 511 -10.24 17.27 -26.50
C GLU A 511 -9.94 16.84 -25.05
N SER A 512 -9.31 15.67 -24.86
CA SER A 512 -8.96 15.14 -23.54
C SER A 512 -8.14 16.16 -22.71
N PRO A 513 -8.66 16.68 -21.58
CA PRO A 513 -8.03 17.75 -20.85
C PRO A 513 -6.76 17.27 -20.14
N ALA A 514 -5.86 18.19 -19.77
CA ALA A 514 -4.72 17.88 -18.91
C ALA A 514 -5.18 17.19 -17.61
N PRO A 515 -4.35 16.32 -16.97
CA PRO A 515 -4.72 15.82 -15.65
C PRO A 515 -4.95 17.03 -14.77
N SER A 516 -6.16 17.09 -14.20
CA SER A 516 -6.61 18.22 -13.39
C SER A 516 -5.51 18.62 -12.39
N PRO A 517 -5.25 19.92 -12.16
CA PRO A 517 -4.30 20.39 -11.16
C PRO A 517 -4.47 19.67 -9.81
N LEU A 518 -5.69 19.24 -9.50
CA LEU A 518 -6.06 18.45 -8.32
C LEU A 518 -5.27 17.13 -8.18
N ARG A 519 -4.93 16.47 -9.29
CA ARG A 519 -4.32 15.11 -9.30
C ARG A 519 -2.79 15.11 -9.48
N GLN A 520 -2.16 16.29 -9.58
CA GLN A 520 -0.70 16.35 -9.74
C GLN A 520 0.01 15.91 -8.44
N PRO A 521 1.20 15.28 -8.48
CA PRO A 521 1.91 14.95 -7.26
C PRO A 521 2.25 16.20 -6.44
N ILE A 522 1.97 16.20 -5.13
CA ILE A 522 2.38 17.26 -4.20
C ILE A 522 3.85 17.04 -3.85
N ARG A 523 4.69 18.04 -4.11
CA ARG A 523 6.12 17.99 -3.83
C ARG A 523 6.35 17.90 -2.32
N GLY A 524 7.25 17.01 -1.93
CA GLY A 524 7.73 16.87 -0.56
C GLY A 524 8.86 15.84 -0.49
N PRO A 525 9.44 15.61 0.68
CA PRO A 525 10.50 14.62 0.83
C PRO A 525 9.97 13.22 0.50
N THR A 526 10.57 12.54 -0.48
CA THR A 526 10.03 11.29 -1.05
C THR A 526 10.78 10.02 -0.65
N GLU A 527 11.89 10.11 0.10
CA GLU A 527 12.71 8.93 0.37
C GLU A 527 12.80 8.57 1.86
N PRO A 528 12.07 7.54 2.31
CA PRO A 528 12.26 6.98 3.64
C PRO A 528 13.64 6.32 3.78
N LYS A 529 14.29 6.51 4.93
CA LYS A 529 15.49 5.75 5.32
C LYS A 529 15.09 4.48 6.04
N PRO A 530 15.89 3.39 5.94
CA PRO A 530 15.59 2.14 6.65
C PRO A 530 15.56 2.30 8.18
N HIS A 531 16.29 3.30 8.71
CA HIS A 531 16.30 3.64 10.13
C HIS A 531 16.41 5.15 10.34
N TYR A 532 15.63 5.67 11.28
CA TYR A 532 15.70 7.03 11.78
C TYR A 532 16.01 7.05 13.27
N ARG A 533 16.73 8.08 13.72
CA ARG A 533 16.89 8.34 15.16
C ARG A 533 15.62 8.98 15.73
N PRO A 534 15.36 8.87 17.04
CA PRO A 534 14.24 9.57 17.67
C PRO A 534 14.33 11.07 17.41
N PHE A 535 13.19 11.69 17.13
CA PHE A 535 13.05 13.11 16.79
C PHE A 535 13.78 13.57 15.52
N GLU A 536 14.45 12.69 14.76
CA GLU A 536 15.14 13.08 13.51
C GLU A 536 14.15 13.61 12.47
N VAL A 537 13.08 12.84 12.30
CA VAL A 537 11.94 13.11 11.43
C VAL A 537 10.65 13.01 12.23
N ALA A 538 9.55 13.47 11.65
CA ALA A 538 8.21 13.32 12.18
C ALA A 538 7.20 13.08 11.05
N GLY A 539 6.15 12.32 11.32
CA GLY A 539 4.95 12.26 10.47
C GLY A 539 3.81 12.99 11.15
N ILE A 540 2.93 13.61 10.36
CA ILE A 540 1.71 14.28 10.85
C ILE A 540 0.51 13.65 10.13
N GLU A 541 -0.54 13.39 10.89
CA GLU A 541 -1.86 12.95 10.43
C GLU A 541 -2.90 13.91 11.02
N LEU A 542 -3.89 14.34 10.22
CA LEU A 542 -4.95 15.27 10.62
C LEU A 542 -6.30 14.75 10.13
N GLU A 543 -7.29 14.75 10.99
CA GLU A 543 -8.65 14.32 10.65
C GLU A 543 -9.58 15.53 10.46
N TYR A 544 -10.39 15.50 9.39
CA TYR A 544 -11.37 16.55 9.10
C TYR A 544 -12.74 15.96 8.71
N PRO A 545 -13.84 16.43 9.31
CA PRO A 545 -15.19 16.17 8.81
C PRO A 545 -15.50 17.02 7.58
N VAL A 546 -16.36 16.49 6.73
CA VAL A 546 -16.99 17.17 5.60
C VAL A 546 -18.38 17.64 6.02
N VAL A 547 -18.68 18.90 5.72
CA VAL A 547 -19.96 19.56 6.04
C VAL A 547 -20.54 20.28 4.83
N ASP A 548 -21.86 20.46 4.83
CA ASP A 548 -22.56 21.27 3.83
C ASP A 548 -22.44 22.79 4.09
N ARG A 549 -23.16 23.59 3.31
CA ARG A 549 -23.19 25.06 3.44
C ARG A 549 -23.79 25.55 4.76
N ASP A 550 -24.63 24.73 5.36
CA ASP A 550 -25.24 24.98 6.65
C ASP A 550 -24.45 24.38 7.81
N LEU A 551 -23.23 23.89 7.52
CA LEU A 551 -22.34 23.24 8.47
C LEU A 551 -23.00 22.02 9.11
N ASN A 552 -23.87 21.31 8.39
CA ASN A 552 -24.31 19.98 8.77
C ASN A 552 -23.35 18.95 8.18
N VAL A 553 -23.12 17.85 8.91
CA VAL A 553 -22.30 16.74 8.44
C VAL A 553 -22.78 16.20 7.10
N ALA A 554 -21.84 15.97 6.18
CA ALA A 554 -22.10 15.48 4.84
C ALA A 554 -21.18 14.29 4.51
N SER A 555 -21.78 13.13 4.29
CA SER A 555 -21.12 11.87 3.89
C SER A 555 -20.65 11.90 2.42
N ARG A 556 -19.61 12.69 2.14
CA ARG A 556 -19.09 12.95 0.78
C ARG A 556 -17.64 12.55 0.59
N VAL A 557 -17.02 11.88 1.57
CA VAL A 557 -15.59 11.51 1.52
C VAL A 557 -15.32 10.54 0.38
N ASP A 558 -16.13 9.48 0.21
CA ASP A 558 -15.95 8.51 -0.89
C ASP A 558 -16.00 9.17 -2.27
N GLU A 559 -17.01 10.00 -2.50
CA GLU A 559 -17.19 10.71 -3.77
C GLU A 559 -16.04 11.70 -4.02
N ALA A 560 -15.56 12.38 -2.97
CA ALA A 560 -14.40 13.25 -3.05
C ALA A 560 -13.09 12.49 -3.32
N PHE A 561 -12.90 11.33 -2.70
CA PHE A 561 -11.76 10.44 -2.96
C PHE A 561 -11.76 9.97 -4.40
N ARG A 562 -12.93 9.55 -4.91
CA ARG A 562 -13.10 9.16 -6.31
C ARG A 562 -12.76 10.30 -7.26
N ALA A 563 -13.23 11.52 -6.98
CA ALA A 563 -12.91 12.69 -7.80
C ALA A 563 -11.40 13.00 -7.79
N LEU A 564 -10.74 12.87 -6.64
CA LEU A 564 -9.32 13.17 -6.46
C LEU A 564 -8.41 12.08 -7.06
N ALA A 565 -8.74 10.80 -6.89
CA ALA A 565 -7.96 9.67 -7.41
C ALA A 565 -8.29 9.34 -8.88
N GLY A 566 -9.51 9.65 -9.34
CA GLY A 566 -10.01 9.22 -10.64
C GLY A 566 -10.50 7.78 -10.70
N ARG A 567 -10.55 7.09 -9.55
CA ARG A 567 -11.10 5.74 -9.36
C ARG A 567 -11.72 5.64 -7.98
N ALA A 568 -12.64 4.72 -7.78
CA ALA A 568 -13.12 4.41 -6.44
C ALA A 568 -11.97 3.87 -5.57
N THR A 569 -11.83 4.36 -4.34
CA THR A 569 -10.70 4.05 -3.46
C THR A 569 -10.99 4.47 -2.02
N SER A 570 -10.36 3.79 -1.05
CA SER A 570 -10.37 4.19 0.37
C SER A 570 -9.12 4.97 0.78
N ASP A 571 -8.15 5.13 -0.14
CA ASP A 571 -6.97 5.96 0.04
C ASP A 571 -6.59 6.69 -1.25
N VAL A 572 -5.99 7.88 -1.10
CA VAL A 572 -5.48 8.67 -2.22
C VAL A 572 -4.05 9.09 -1.92
N GLU A 573 -3.11 8.80 -2.82
CA GLU A 573 -1.72 9.24 -2.69
C GLU A 573 -1.41 10.33 -3.73
N LEU A 574 -1.05 11.53 -3.27
CA LEU A 574 -0.66 12.67 -4.11
C LEU A 574 0.79 13.07 -3.83
N GLY A 575 1.74 12.22 -4.22
CA GLY A 575 3.16 12.50 -4.03
C GLY A 575 3.60 12.33 -2.59
N SER A 576 3.75 13.43 -1.85
CA SER A 576 4.19 13.40 -0.43
C SER A 576 3.05 13.36 0.59
N VAL A 577 1.80 13.49 0.13
CA VAL A 577 0.60 13.53 0.96
C VAL A 577 -0.31 12.36 0.62
N GLY A 578 -0.89 11.75 1.65
CA GLY A 578 -1.88 10.68 1.54
C GLY A 578 -3.18 11.10 2.20
N PHE A 579 -4.29 10.56 1.69
CA PHE A 579 -5.62 10.64 2.27
C PHE A 579 -6.08 9.21 2.56
N SER A 580 -6.77 8.98 3.68
CA SER A 580 -7.41 7.70 3.97
C SER A 580 -8.75 7.90 4.66
N ASN A 581 -9.63 6.91 4.50
CA ASN A 581 -10.91 6.86 5.18
C ASN A 581 -10.75 6.69 6.69
N GLU A 582 -11.75 7.17 7.44
CA GLU A 582 -11.93 6.88 8.85
C GLU A 582 -13.17 5.99 9.07
N ILE A 583 -13.43 5.61 10.33
CA ILE A 583 -14.62 4.80 10.67
C ILE A 583 -15.93 5.49 10.25
N ALA A 584 -15.98 6.82 10.36
CA ALA A 584 -17.12 7.64 10.00
C ALA A 584 -16.99 8.13 8.55
N ASP A 585 -18.03 7.95 7.75
CA ASP A 585 -17.99 8.18 6.30
C ASP A 585 -17.93 9.66 5.86
N HIS A 586 -18.10 10.56 6.82
CA HIS A 586 -17.98 12.00 6.64
C HIS A 586 -16.63 12.53 7.12
N VAL A 587 -15.76 11.69 7.68
CA VAL A 587 -14.43 12.06 8.16
C VAL A 587 -13.38 11.37 7.29
N PHE A 588 -12.28 12.07 7.05
CA PHE A 588 -11.08 11.49 6.45
C PHE A 588 -9.83 11.97 7.18
N GLU A 589 -8.77 11.18 7.05
CA GLU A 589 -7.43 11.52 7.51
C GLU A 589 -6.59 12.00 6.33
N ILE A 590 -5.87 13.11 6.51
CA ILE A 590 -4.78 13.56 5.63
C ILE A 590 -3.44 13.42 6.35
N LYS A 591 -2.42 12.91 5.66
CA LYS A 591 -1.12 12.61 6.28
C LYS A 591 0.07 12.84 5.37
N THR A 592 1.24 13.00 5.97
CA THR A 592 2.52 12.89 5.25
C THR A 592 2.87 11.42 4.99
N LEU A 593 3.02 11.00 3.72
CA LEU A 593 3.32 9.60 3.37
C LEU A 593 4.72 9.15 3.80
N ALA A 594 5.68 10.09 3.78
CA ALA A 594 7.03 9.86 4.27
C ALA A 594 7.32 10.79 5.45
N PRO A 595 8.06 10.34 6.49
CA PRO A 595 8.36 11.16 7.63
C PRO A 595 9.33 12.29 7.25
N THR A 596 9.04 13.51 7.70
CA THR A 596 9.74 14.72 7.26
C THR A 596 10.74 15.19 8.31
N ARG A 597 11.88 15.74 7.88
CA ARG A 597 12.84 16.40 8.80
C ARG A 597 12.36 17.79 9.23
N SER A 598 11.72 18.52 8.31
CA SER A 598 11.22 19.87 8.54
C SER A 598 9.70 19.84 8.65
N LEU A 599 9.18 20.29 9.80
CA LEU A 599 7.74 20.40 9.99
C LEU A 599 7.12 21.53 9.17
N ALA A 600 7.91 22.54 8.79
CA ALA A 600 7.49 23.54 7.82
C ALA A 600 7.21 22.94 6.44
N ALA A 601 8.06 22.01 5.97
CA ALA A 601 7.79 21.28 4.74
C ALA A 601 6.57 20.36 4.84
N ALA A 602 6.30 19.82 6.04
CA ALA A 602 5.06 19.07 6.28
C ALA A 602 3.83 19.97 6.22
N GLU A 603 3.89 21.17 6.82
CA GLU A 603 2.84 22.19 6.72
C GLU A 603 2.53 22.52 5.26
N GLU A 604 3.54 22.89 4.48
CA GLU A 604 3.37 23.26 3.06
C GLU A 604 2.67 22.15 2.26
N ALA A 605 3.09 20.90 2.44
CA ALA A 605 2.52 19.76 1.74
C ALA A 605 1.06 19.49 2.18
N LEU A 606 0.79 19.46 3.49
CA LEU A 606 -0.55 19.21 4.02
C LEU A 606 -1.53 20.32 3.66
N VAL A 607 -1.09 21.60 3.68
CA VAL A 607 -1.92 22.74 3.25
C VAL A 607 -2.32 22.63 1.79
N GLU A 608 -1.39 22.23 0.91
CA GLU A 608 -1.69 21.99 -0.49
C GLU A 608 -2.70 20.84 -0.65
N GLY A 609 -2.55 19.76 0.11
CA GLY A 609 -3.50 18.65 0.11
C GLY A 609 -4.90 19.06 0.58
N VAL A 610 -4.99 19.79 1.70
CA VAL A 610 -6.25 20.36 2.22
C VAL A 610 -6.91 21.25 1.17
N ARG A 611 -6.17 22.16 0.53
CA ARG A 611 -6.72 23.07 -0.50
C ARG A 611 -7.29 22.35 -1.71
N ARG A 612 -6.63 21.27 -2.15
CA ARG A 612 -7.14 20.46 -3.28
C ARG A 612 -8.38 19.70 -2.90
N PHE A 613 -8.40 19.12 -1.70
CA PHE A 613 -9.58 18.43 -1.20
C PHE A 613 -10.76 19.38 -1.04
N SER A 614 -10.56 20.54 -0.42
CA SER A 614 -11.58 21.59 -0.29
C SER A 614 -12.07 22.08 -1.64
N THR A 615 -11.20 22.15 -2.65
CA THR A 615 -11.60 22.52 -4.02
C THR A 615 -12.53 21.47 -4.63
N VAL A 616 -12.21 20.17 -4.49
CA VAL A 616 -13.10 19.07 -4.92
C VAL A 616 -14.47 19.19 -4.23
N LEU A 617 -14.48 19.35 -2.91
CA LEU A 617 -15.71 19.47 -2.12
C LEU A 617 -16.58 20.64 -2.54
N ARG A 618 -15.98 21.81 -2.69
CA ARG A 618 -16.68 23.05 -3.05
C ARG A 618 -17.24 22.99 -4.47
N GLU A 619 -16.43 22.56 -5.43
CA GLU A 619 -16.79 22.59 -6.85
C GLU A 619 -17.78 21.49 -7.23
N ARG A 620 -17.66 20.29 -6.64
CA ARG A 620 -18.49 19.13 -7.03
C ARG A 620 -19.68 18.89 -6.13
N PHE A 621 -19.56 19.20 -4.84
CA PHE A 621 -20.55 18.79 -3.84
C PHE A 621 -21.15 19.96 -3.06
N GLY A 622 -20.69 21.20 -3.31
CA GLY A 622 -21.11 22.37 -2.53
C GLY A 622 -20.81 22.23 -1.03
N ALA A 623 -19.83 21.40 -0.68
CA ALA A 623 -19.43 21.06 0.68
C ALA A 623 -18.09 21.72 1.04
N ARG A 624 -17.73 21.68 2.32
CA ARG A 624 -16.46 22.20 2.84
C ARG A 624 -15.96 21.38 4.02
N LEU A 625 -14.74 21.67 4.47
CA LEU A 625 -14.17 21.09 5.68
C LEU A 625 -14.52 21.94 6.90
N LEU A 626 -14.71 21.29 8.05
CA LEU A 626 -14.87 21.96 9.33
C LEU A 626 -13.73 21.56 10.27
N PRO A 627 -12.83 22.47 10.68
CA PRO A 627 -11.81 22.16 11.68
C PRO A 627 -12.41 22.02 13.08
N THR A 628 -11.58 21.68 14.08
CA THR A 628 -11.88 21.37 15.50
C THR A 628 -11.99 19.89 15.85
N GLY A 629 -11.73 19.55 17.12
CA GLY A 629 -11.72 18.18 17.61
C GLY A 629 -13.08 17.49 17.68
N MET A 630 -14.18 18.25 17.58
CA MET A 630 -15.54 17.73 17.51
C MET A 630 -16.43 18.71 16.72
N HIS A 631 -17.33 18.18 15.90
CA HIS A 631 -18.40 18.92 15.27
C HIS A 631 -19.39 19.46 16.32
N PRO A 632 -19.76 20.75 16.26
CA PRO A 632 -20.47 21.46 17.33
C PRO A 632 -21.92 21.02 17.59
N TRP A 633 -22.62 20.49 16.58
CA TRP A 633 -24.03 20.06 16.71
C TRP A 633 -24.37 18.80 15.91
N MET A 634 -23.38 17.95 15.64
CA MET A 634 -23.64 16.68 14.95
C MET A 634 -24.43 15.76 15.88
N ASP A 635 -25.48 15.13 15.35
CA ASP A 635 -26.14 13.99 15.99
C ASP A 635 -25.41 12.69 15.60
N PRO A 636 -24.66 12.04 16.51
CA PRO A 636 -23.85 10.87 16.17
C PRO A 636 -24.69 9.65 15.76
N ARG A 637 -26.00 9.63 16.10
CA ARG A 637 -26.92 8.55 15.71
C ARG A 637 -27.27 8.60 14.22
N LYS A 638 -27.06 9.74 13.58
CA LYS A 638 -27.22 9.92 12.13
C LYS A 638 -25.92 9.67 11.37
N GLY A 639 -24.81 9.45 12.08
CA GLY A 639 -23.53 9.10 11.49
C GLY A 639 -23.60 7.76 10.77
N GLN A 640 -22.90 7.67 9.65
CA GLN A 640 -22.80 6.47 8.83
C GLN A 640 -21.38 5.90 8.92
N LEU A 641 -21.29 4.57 8.95
CA LEU A 641 -20.01 3.87 8.89
C LEU A 641 -19.48 3.88 7.47
N TRP A 642 -18.16 3.94 7.32
CA TRP A 642 -17.52 3.76 6.03
C TRP A 642 -17.92 2.44 5.36
N GLY A 643 -18.38 2.53 4.11
CA GLY A 643 -18.98 1.41 3.39
C GLY A 643 -18.05 0.59 2.51
N ARG A 644 -16.76 0.95 2.37
CA ARG A 644 -15.76 0.23 1.55
C ARG A 644 -14.74 -0.53 2.40
N SER A 645 -13.44 -0.48 2.05
CA SER A 645 -12.36 -1.20 2.71
C SER A 645 -12.41 -1.11 4.24
N GLY A 646 -11.99 -2.19 4.91
CA GLY A 646 -12.05 -2.27 6.37
C GLY A 646 -13.46 -2.50 6.93
N THR A 647 -14.48 -2.79 6.11
CA THR A 647 -15.87 -3.03 6.59
C THR A 647 -15.93 -4.03 7.72
N ARG A 648 -15.15 -5.13 7.66
CA ARG A 648 -15.09 -6.14 8.72
C ARG A 648 -14.57 -5.57 10.05
N ILE A 649 -13.56 -4.69 9.99
CA ILE A 649 -13.00 -4.00 11.16
C ILE A 649 -14.08 -3.07 11.74
N TYR A 650 -14.67 -2.21 10.93
CA TYR A 650 -15.68 -1.24 11.37
C TYR A 650 -16.97 -1.90 11.87
N GLN A 651 -17.43 -2.97 11.23
CA GLN A 651 -18.56 -3.78 11.70
C GLN A 651 -18.24 -4.49 13.02
N THR A 652 -17.00 -4.92 13.21
CA THR A 652 -16.56 -5.50 14.48
C THR A 652 -16.57 -4.44 15.58
N TYR A 653 -16.09 -3.22 15.31
CA TYR A 653 -16.25 -2.09 16.22
C TYR A 653 -17.72 -1.80 16.52
N ALA A 654 -18.58 -1.70 15.51
CA ALA A 654 -20.01 -1.41 15.67
C ALA A 654 -20.77 -2.48 16.48
N ARG A 655 -20.33 -3.73 16.41
CA ARG A 655 -20.89 -4.83 17.21
C ARG A 655 -20.39 -4.83 18.66
N LEU A 656 -19.10 -4.50 18.84
CA LEU A 656 -18.46 -4.54 20.16
C LEU A 656 -18.64 -3.25 20.95
N PHE A 657 -18.78 -2.10 20.31
CA PHE A 657 -18.89 -0.80 20.95
C PHE A 657 -20.13 -0.07 20.45
N ASP A 658 -20.65 0.84 21.28
CA ASP A 658 -21.68 1.78 20.83
C ASP A 658 -21.03 2.88 19.99
N VAL A 659 -20.83 2.56 18.70
CA VAL A 659 -20.19 3.46 17.74
C VAL A 659 -21.06 4.64 17.37
N GLN A 660 -22.34 4.69 17.75
CA GLN A 660 -23.23 5.84 17.50
C GLN A 660 -23.14 6.91 18.59
N THR A 661 -22.01 6.96 19.30
CA THR A 661 -21.71 7.98 20.30
C THR A 661 -20.74 9.02 19.74
N HIS A 662 -20.70 10.19 20.39
CA HIS A 662 -19.75 11.25 20.03
C HIS A 662 -18.30 10.78 20.00
N GLY A 663 -17.91 9.87 20.91
CA GLY A 663 -16.55 9.34 20.97
C GLY A 663 -16.10 8.53 19.75
N TRP A 664 -17.00 8.18 18.84
CA TRP A 664 -16.67 7.42 17.62
C TRP A 664 -17.02 8.19 16.35
N MET A 665 -18.20 8.80 16.30
CA MET A 665 -18.71 9.45 15.09
C MET A 665 -18.37 10.93 15.01
N ASN A 666 -17.92 11.55 16.09
CA ASN A 666 -17.74 12.99 16.18
C ASN A 666 -16.42 13.37 16.88
N VAL A 667 -15.34 12.65 16.54
CA VAL A 667 -13.98 12.90 17.05
C VAL A 667 -13.03 13.15 15.90
N HIS A 668 -12.23 14.21 15.99
CA HIS A 668 -11.20 14.53 14.99
C HIS A 668 -9.89 14.85 15.70
N ALA A 669 -8.81 14.20 15.29
CA ALA A 669 -7.52 14.31 15.96
C ALA A 669 -6.40 14.76 15.02
N ALA A 670 -5.39 15.35 15.65
CA ALA A 670 -4.06 15.48 15.08
C ALA A 670 -3.14 14.43 15.72
N HIS A 671 -2.41 13.68 14.90
CA HIS A 671 -1.42 12.71 15.38
C HIS A 671 0.00 13.14 15.02
N LEU A 672 0.91 12.92 15.97
CA LEU A 672 2.35 13.12 15.76
C LEU A 672 3.07 11.77 15.84
N ASN A 673 3.71 11.39 14.75
CA ASN A 673 4.49 10.16 14.60
C ASN A 673 5.99 10.44 14.77
N LEU A 674 6.64 9.80 15.74
CA LEU A 674 8.07 9.95 16.02
C LEU A 674 8.82 8.61 15.91
N PRO A 675 9.97 8.52 15.22
CA PRO A 675 10.70 7.26 15.08
C PRO A 675 11.14 6.65 16.41
N LEU A 676 11.07 5.33 16.52
CA LEU A 676 11.48 4.61 17.74
C LEU A 676 13.00 4.67 17.97
N GLY A 677 13.81 4.60 16.92
CA GLY A 677 15.26 4.47 17.07
C GLY A 677 15.66 3.16 17.76
N ARG A 678 16.60 3.21 18.69
CA ARG A 678 17.00 2.06 19.52
C ARG A 678 16.02 1.88 20.69
N GLU A 679 15.86 0.64 21.16
CA GLU A 679 14.94 0.31 22.26
C GLU A 679 15.11 1.18 23.51
N THR A 680 16.36 1.41 23.95
CA THR A 680 16.63 2.25 25.14
C THR A 680 16.17 3.69 24.94
N GLU A 681 16.35 4.25 23.74
CA GLU A 681 15.91 5.60 23.41
C GLU A 681 14.39 5.67 23.25
N ALA A 682 13.77 4.63 22.65
CA ALA A 682 12.33 4.49 22.49
C ALA A 682 11.61 4.40 23.84
N VAL A 683 12.11 3.57 24.76
CA VAL A 683 11.58 3.42 26.13
C VAL A 683 11.69 4.73 26.90
N ALA A 684 12.83 5.41 26.82
CA ALA A 684 12.99 6.72 27.45
C ALA A 684 12.05 7.77 26.86
N MET A 685 11.87 7.78 25.54
CA MET A 685 10.93 8.67 24.84
C MET A 685 9.47 8.38 25.25
N TYR A 686 9.09 7.11 25.33
CA TYR A 686 7.76 6.69 25.77
C TYR A 686 7.47 7.08 27.22
N ASN A 687 8.40 6.80 28.13
CA ASN A 687 8.26 7.21 29.54
C ASN A 687 8.30 8.73 29.72
N ALA A 688 9.04 9.46 28.87
CA ALA A 688 8.98 10.92 28.83
C ALA A 688 7.63 11.45 28.31
N ALA A 689 6.94 10.70 27.43
CA ALA A 689 5.61 11.07 26.98
C ALA A 689 4.58 11.06 28.11
N ALA A 690 4.68 10.12 29.06
CA ALA A 690 3.87 10.14 30.28
C ALA A 690 4.05 11.44 31.10
N LEU A 691 5.23 12.07 31.03
CA LEU A 691 5.52 13.32 31.72
C LEU A 691 5.04 14.57 30.96
N LEU A 692 4.63 14.45 29.70
CA LEU A 692 4.19 15.58 28.87
C LEU A 692 2.69 15.55 28.60
N ILE A 693 2.15 14.38 28.23
CA ILE A 693 0.74 14.17 27.85
C ILE A 693 -0.25 14.79 28.85
N PRO A 694 -0.04 14.72 30.18
CA PRO A 694 -0.96 15.31 31.16
C PRO A 694 -1.32 16.77 30.92
N TYR A 695 -0.45 17.55 30.27
CA TYR A 695 -0.64 18.99 30.10
C TYR A 695 -1.04 19.39 28.69
N LEU A 696 -1.04 18.45 27.73
CA LEU A 696 -1.36 18.73 26.33
C LEU A 696 -2.82 19.15 26.08
N PRO A 697 -3.85 18.67 26.82
CA PRO A 697 -5.22 19.15 26.62
C PRO A 697 -5.34 20.66 26.83
N ALA A 698 -4.61 21.23 27.80
CA ALA A 698 -4.60 22.68 28.04
C ALA A 698 -3.97 23.50 26.89
N LEU A 699 -3.20 22.85 26.00
CA LEU A 699 -2.65 23.48 24.81
C LEU A 699 -3.48 23.19 23.56
N ALA A 700 -3.94 21.95 23.40
CA ALA A 700 -4.47 21.42 22.15
C ALA A 700 -6.00 21.33 22.08
N ALA A 701 -6.74 21.55 23.18
CA ALA A 701 -8.18 21.42 23.15
C ALA A 701 -8.84 22.37 22.14
N SER A 702 -9.70 21.82 21.28
CA SER A 702 -10.49 22.59 20.32
C SER A 702 -11.95 22.15 20.24
N SER A 703 -12.41 21.34 21.22
CA SER A 703 -13.75 20.75 21.26
C SER A 703 -14.64 21.31 22.40
N PRO A 704 -15.01 22.61 22.40
CA PRO A 704 -15.79 23.23 23.49
C PRO A 704 -17.28 22.87 23.51
N MET A 705 -17.81 22.39 22.39
CA MET A 705 -19.24 22.13 22.21
C MET A 705 -19.52 20.86 21.41
N TYR A 706 -20.66 20.25 21.71
CA TYR A 706 -21.37 19.25 20.92
C TYR A 706 -22.87 19.40 21.23
N GLU A 707 -23.75 18.80 20.41
CA GLU A 707 -25.23 18.93 20.55
C GLU A 707 -25.77 20.37 20.47
N GLY A 708 -24.97 21.32 19.97
CA GLY A 708 -25.35 22.74 19.85
C GLY A 708 -25.16 23.54 21.13
N GLU A 709 -24.51 22.98 22.16
CA GLU A 709 -24.36 23.61 23.47
C GLU A 709 -22.89 23.65 23.92
N LEU A 710 -22.51 24.66 24.70
CA LEU A 710 -21.23 24.66 25.42
C LEU A 710 -21.24 23.58 26.49
N GLN A 711 -20.23 22.73 26.48
CA GLN A 711 -20.14 21.59 27.39
C GLN A 711 -19.26 21.92 28.59
N GLU A 712 -19.24 21.05 29.61
CA GLU A 712 -18.51 21.32 30.86
C GLU A 712 -16.98 21.34 30.64
N ALA A 713 -16.44 20.34 29.95
CA ALA A 713 -15.01 20.21 29.74
C ALA A 713 -14.49 21.19 28.69
N VAL A 714 -13.20 21.54 28.79
CA VAL A 714 -12.49 22.27 27.73
C VAL A 714 -12.15 21.31 26.58
N ASP A 715 -11.82 20.06 26.86
CA ASP A 715 -11.56 19.03 25.85
C ASP A 715 -12.62 17.93 25.90
N ASN A 716 -13.72 18.11 25.16
CA ASN A 716 -14.81 17.13 25.19
C ASN A 716 -14.49 15.87 24.38
N ARG A 717 -13.59 15.96 23.39
CA ARG A 717 -13.15 14.79 22.62
C ARG A 717 -12.48 13.78 23.54
N LEU A 718 -11.49 14.22 24.33
CA LEU A 718 -10.81 13.35 25.29
C LEU A 718 -11.73 12.90 26.44
N ALA A 719 -12.67 13.75 26.87
CA ALA A 719 -13.68 13.37 27.86
C ALA A 719 -14.58 12.22 27.36
N TRP A 720 -14.91 12.18 26.08
CA TRP A 720 -15.62 11.06 25.44
C TRP A 720 -14.73 9.84 25.26
N ILE A 721 -13.47 10.01 24.87
CA ILE A 721 -12.52 8.90 24.70
C ILE A 721 -12.31 8.12 26.02
N LEU A 722 -12.27 8.82 27.16
CA LEU A 722 -12.20 8.15 28.47
C LEU A 722 -13.44 7.29 28.80
N LYS A 723 -14.58 7.51 28.11
CA LYS A 723 -15.84 6.80 28.35
C LYS A 723 -16.15 5.74 27.28
N HIS A 724 -15.80 5.99 26.02
CA HIS A 724 -16.32 5.21 24.87
C HIS A 724 -15.75 3.78 24.74
N GLN A 725 -14.65 3.48 25.45
CA GLN A 725 -14.00 2.18 25.49
C GLN A 725 -14.22 1.47 26.82
N ALA A 726 -15.21 1.90 27.62
CA ALA A 726 -15.52 1.29 28.91
C ALA A 726 -15.76 -0.24 28.87
N ARG A 727 -16.09 -0.80 27.70
CA ARG A 727 -16.23 -2.25 27.53
C ARG A 727 -14.89 -3.00 27.54
N ILE A 728 -13.81 -2.35 27.09
CA ILE A 728 -12.45 -2.89 27.05
C ILE A 728 -11.47 -1.80 27.52
N PRO A 729 -11.43 -1.47 28.83
CA PRO A 729 -10.58 -0.40 29.32
C PRO A 729 -9.09 -0.64 29.04
N GLU A 730 -8.66 -1.88 28.82
CA GLU A 730 -7.28 -2.25 28.48
C GLU A 730 -6.77 -1.61 27.17
N SER A 731 -7.67 -1.24 26.24
CA SER A 731 -7.27 -0.63 24.96
C SER A 731 -6.86 0.83 25.09
N CYS A 732 -7.50 1.61 25.96
CA CYS A 732 -7.16 3.03 26.18
C CYS A 732 -6.31 3.26 27.45
N GLY A 733 -6.38 2.36 28.43
CA GLY A 733 -5.86 2.63 29.78
C GLY A 733 -6.47 3.93 30.34
N GLU A 734 -5.63 4.77 30.95
CA GLU A 734 -6.00 6.09 31.45
C GLU A 734 -5.61 7.23 30.50
N LEU A 735 -5.36 6.91 29.21
CA LEU A 735 -4.75 7.74 28.16
C LEU A 735 -3.32 8.22 28.45
N VAL A 736 -2.99 8.57 29.70
CA VAL A 736 -1.60 8.79 30.12
C VAL A 736 -0.88 7.44 30.05
N PRO A 737 0.17 7.29 29.22
CA PRO A 737 0.81 6.00 29.01
C PRO A 737 1.47 5.50 30.30
N GLU A 738 1.27 4.22 30.60
CA GLU A 738 1.90 3.52 31.72
C GLU A 738 3.41 3.34 31.47
N TYR A 739 4.24 3.37 32.50
CA TYR A 739 5.68 3.17 32.30
C TYR A 739 6.05 1.77 31.83
N ILE A 740 7.05 1.71 30.95
CA ILE A 740 7.63 0.47 30.45
C ILE A 740 9.13 0.40 30.70
N GLU A 741 9.64 -0.83 30.78
CA GLU A 741 11.08 -1.10 30.93
C GLU A 741 11.74 -1.55 29.63
N SER A 742 10.97 -2.13 28.70
CA SER A 742 11.45 -2.67 27.43
C SER A 742 10.32 -2.83 26.42
N PHE A 743 10.64 -3.11 25.16
CA PHE A 743 9.66 -3.55 24.17
C PHE A 743 9.01 -4.88 24.54
N GLY A 744 9.74 -5.78 25.21
CA GLY A 744 9.18 -7.02 25.75
C GLY A 744 8.12 -6.75 26.81
N ASP A 745 8.40 -5.81 27.71
CA ASP A 745 7.47 -5.36 28.76
C ASP A 745 6.20 -4.73 28.16
N TYR A 746 6.36 -3.82 27.19
CA TYR A 746 5.24 -3.22 26.46
C TYR A 746 4.38 -4.29 25.76
N ARG A 747 4.99 -5.21 25.00
CA ARG A 747 4.24 -6.29 24.33
C ARG A 747 3.49 -7.17 25.31
N LYS A 748 4.09 -7.49 26.46
CA LYS A 748 3.51 -8.39 27.46
C LYS A 748 2.36 -7.74 28.22
N ARG A 749 2.57 -6.54 28.78
CA ARG A 749 1.61 -5.89 29.67
C ARG A 749 0.55 -5.11 28.89
N ILE A 750 0.98 -4.32 27.91
CA ILE A 750 0.10 -3.41 27.18
C ILE A 750 -0.64 -4.16 26.08
N LEU A 751 0.09 -4.67 25.07
CA LEU A 751 -0.55 -5.39 23.96
C LEU A 751 -1.14 -6.73 24.41
N GLY A 752 -0.42 -7.49 25.25
CA GLY A 752 -0.88 -8.76 25.78
C GLY A 752 -2.14 -8.64 26.64
N GLY A 753 -2.24 -7.61 27.48
CA GLY A 753 -3.45 -7.34 28.26
C GLY A 753 -4.64 -7.01 27.37
N MET A 754 -4.45 -6.14 26.39
CA MET A 754 -5.46 -5.76 25.40
C MET A 754 -5.94 -6.95 24.56
N TYR A 755 -5.02 -7.77 24.05
CA TYR A 755 -5.37 -8.96 23.27
C TYR A 755 -6.07 -10.02 24.13
N ALA A 756 -5.64 -10.23 25.37
CA ALA A 756 -6.33 -11.14 26.29
C ALA A 756 -7.76 -10.68 26.62
N ALA A 757 -8.03 -9.36 26.62
CA ALA A 757 -9.37 -8.84 26.77
C ALA A 757 -10.24 -9.08 25.53
N LEU A 758 -9.68 -8.90 24.32
CA LEU A 758 -10.35 -9.23 23.06
C LEU A 758 -10.63 -10.73 22.92
N ASP A 759 -9.69 -11.59 23.31
CA ASP A 759 -9.80 -13.06 23.22
C ASP A 759 -10.97 -13.61 24.09
N ARG A 760 -11.50 -12.82 25.02
CA ARG A 760 -12.69 -13.16 25.83
C ARG A 760 -14.02 -12.83 25.14
N LEU A 761 -13.97 -12.09 24.02
CA LEU A 761 -15.14 -11.64 23.29
C LEU A 761 -15.30 -12.43 21.99
N PRO A 762 -16.53 -12.83 21.63
CA PRO A 762 -16.76 -13.56 20.38
C PRO A 762 -16.48 -12.68 19.15
N ASP A 763 -15.87 -13.30 18.14
CA ASP A 763 -15.61 -12.73 16.81
C ASP A 763 -14.78 -11.43 16.79
N ALA A 764 -13.96 -11.18 17.82
CA ALA A 764 -13.15 -9.97 17.96
C ALA A 764 -11.82 -9.99 17.18
N ASP A 765 -11.51 -11.09 16.49
CA ASP A 765 -10.23 -11.33 15.81
C ASP A 765 -9.86 -10.24 14.79
N ALA A 766 -10.86 -9.64 14.14
CA ALA A 766 -10.65 -8.59 13.13
C ALA A 766 -9.98 -7.34 13.69
N ILE A 767 -10.14 -7.05 14.99
CA ILE A 767 -9.54 -5.90 15.67
C ILE A 767 -8.41 -6.30 16.62
N ARG A 768 -7.99 -7.57 16.60
CA ARG A 768 -6.91 -8.12 17.44
C ARG A 768 -5.53 -7.74 16.89
N HIS A 769 -5.27 -6.43 16.83
CA HIS A 769 -4.08 -5.85 16.26
C HIS A 769 -3.61 -4.65 17.08
N GLU A 770 -2.37 -4.20 16.88
CA GLU A 770 -1.83 -3.08 17.65
C GLU A 770 -2.67 -1.81 17.43
N PHE A 771 -3.28 -1.62 16.25
CA PHE A 771 -4.13 -0.45 15.92
C PHE A 771 -5.30 -0.24 16.89
N PHE A 772 -5.76 -1.29 17.58
CA PHE A 772 -6.83 -1.19 18.56
C PHE A 772 -6.42 -0.43 19.84
N ASN A 773 -5.11 -0.30 20.10
CA ASN A 773 -4.61 0.54 21.18
C ASN A 773 -5.00 2.00 20.93
N ALA A 774 -5.53 2.65 21.96
CA ALA A 774 -6.03 4.02 21.96
C ALA A 774 -5.42 4.88 23.08
N ARG A 775 -4.28 4.49 23.64
CA ARG A 775 -3.52 5.31 24.61
C ARG A 775 -3.06 6.63 23.98
N GLY A 776 -2.78 7.61 24.83
CA GLY A 776 -2.26 8.91 24.41
C GLY A 776 -0.87 8.87 23.79
N ALA A 777 -0.06 7.85 24.12
CA ALA A 777 1.14 7.48 23.38
C ALA A 777 1.15 5.98 23.09
N ILE A 778 1.50 5.60 21.85
CA ILE A 778 1.46 4.21 21.39
C ILE A 778 2.73 3.87 20.64
N LEU A 779 3.38 2.76 20.99
CA LEU A 779 4.43 2.17 20.16
C LEU A 779 3.79 1.32 19.05
N ARG A 780 4.02 1.73 17.80
CA ARG A 780 3.59 1.05 16.57
C ARG A 780 4.79 0.32 15.98
N PHE A 781 4.88 -0.98 16.22
CA PHE A 781 6.03 -1.75 15.76
C PHE A 781 6.01 -1.97 14.26
N SER A 782 4.82 -2.08 13.66
CA SER A 782 4.65 -2.19 12.19
C SER A 782 5.20 -0.96 11.45
N ARG A 783 4.98 0.24 12.03
CA ARG A 783 5.41 1.54 11.48
C ARG A 783 6.78 2.01 12.01
N LYS A 784 7.36 1.29 12.98
CA LYS A 784 8.59 1.69 13.70
C LYS A 784 8.53 3.12 14.27
N ALA A 785 7.36 3.53 14.75
CA ALA A 785 7.11 4.86 15.29
C ALA A 785 6.36 4.82 16.63
N MET A 786 6.46 5.90 17.39
CA MET A 786 5.57 6.22 18.51
C MET A 786 4.58 7.28 18.04
N GLU A 787 3.29 7.01 18.21
CA GLU A 787 2.18 7.93 17.91
C GLU A 787 1.76 8.68 19.18
N ILE A 788 1.63 10.00 19.10
CA ILE A 788 0.97 10.84 20.11
C ILE A 788 -0.45 11.15 19.62
N ARG A 789 -1.48 10.84 20.42
CA ARG A 789 -2.90 10.83 19.99
C ARG A 789 -3.86 11.69 20.81
N VAL A 790 -3.34 12.53 21.70
CA VAL A 790 -4.15 13.39 22.60
C VAL A 790 -4.37 14.80 22.07
N LEU A 791 -4.11 15.06 20.79
CA LEU A 791 -4.22 16.40 20.21
C LEU A 791 -5.52 16.49 19.41
N ASP A 792 -6.35 17.49 19.66
CA ASP A 792 -7.47 17.80 18.77
C ASP A 792 -6.95 18.46 17.49
N THR A 793 -7.64 18.27 16.37
CA THR A 793 -7.41 19.07 15.16
C THR A 793 -7.69 20.55 15.43
N GLN A 794 -6.84 21.45 14.95
CA GLN A 794 -6.92 22.90 15.18
C GLN A 794 -7.62 23.66 14.06
N GLU A 795 -7.73 24.98 14.20
CA GLU A 795 -8.38 25.85 13.21
C GLU A 795 -7.67 25.87 11.84
N CYS A 796 -6.39 25.48 11.78
CA CYS A 796 -5.64 25.34 10.55
C CYS A 796 -4.38 24.49 10.75
N VAL A 797 -3.85 23.94 9.65
CA VAL A 797 -2.66 23.08 9.62
C VAL A 797 -1.47 23.74 10.31
N ARG A 798 -1.29 25.06 10.17
CA ARG A 798 -0.22 25.81 10.85
C ARG A 798 -0.26 25.68 12.36
N MET A 799 -1.46 25.70 12.95
CA MET A 799 -1.65 25.56 14.40
C MET A 799 -1.47 24.11 14.86
N ASP A 800 -1.90 23.13 14.06
CA ASP A 800 -1.60 21.71 14.31
C ASP A 800 -0.08 21.47 14.34
N VAL A 801 0.62 22.00 13.34
CA VAL A 801 2.09 21.92 13.23
C VAL A 801 2.77 22.67 14.38
N ALA A 802 2.19 23.77 14.86
CA ALA A 802 2.72 24.48 16.02
C ALA A 802 2.70 23.64 17.29
N ILE A 803 1.56 23.00 17.57
CA ILE A 803 1.40 22.10 18.72
C ILE A 803 2.30 20.86 18.55
N ALA A 804 2.33 20.25 17.37
CA ALA A 804 3.22 19.12 17.07
C ALA A 804 4.71 19.49 17.26
N THR A 805 5.11 20.70 16.90
CA THR A 805 6.46 21.21 17.10
C THR A 805 6.79 21.37 18.58
N PHE A 806 5.86 21.94 19.37
CA PHE A 806 5.99 22.00 20.83
C PHE A 806 6.16 20.61 21.43
N VAL A 807 5.30 19.65 21.08
CA VAL A 807 5.34 18.27 21.58
C VAL A 807 6.68 17.61 21.22
N ARG A 808 7.11 17.68 19.97
CA ARG A 808 8.39 17.12 19.51
C ARG A 808 9.58 17.68 20.29
N CYS A 809 9.61 18.99 20.49
CA CYS A 809 10.70 19.67 21.18
C CYS A 809 10.69 19.42 22.70
N ALA A 810 9.52 19.47 23.33
CA ALA A 810 9.36 19.20 24.76
C ALA A 810 9.69 17.74 25.09
N LEU A 811 9.24 16.77 24.28
CA LEU A 811 9.64 15.37 24.43
C LEU A 811 11.14 15.18 24.26
N ARG A 812 11.76 15.81 23.27
CA ARG A 812 13.22 15.77 23.07
C ARG A 812 13.96 16.33 24.28
N TYR A 813 13.44 17.38 24.91
CA TYR A 813 13.98 17.96 26.13
C TYR A 813 13.86 16.99 27.33
N LEU A 814 12.68 16.39 27.55
CA LEU A 814 12.40 15.47 28.67
C LEU A 814 13.06 14.10 28.52
N THR A 815 13.20 13.60 27.30
CA THR A 815 13.77 12.26 27.01
C THR A 815 15.22 12.16 27.46
N ARG A 816 16.01 13.23 27.30
CA ARG A 816 17.43 13.25 27.69
C ARG A 816 17.66 12.96 29.18
N PRO A 817 17.04 13.69 30.13
CA PRO A 817 17.19 13.39 31.55
C PRO A 817 16.51 12.08 31.97
N VAL A 818 15.41 11.67 31.34
CA VAL A 818 14.81 10.33 31.59
C VAL A 818 15.77 9.21 31.20
N LEU A 819 16.35 9.28 30.00
CA LEU A 819 17.35 8.32 29.52
C LEU A 819 18.60 8.28 30.41
N ALA A 820 18.97 9.42 30.98
CA ALA A 820 20.10 9.54 31.91
C ALA A 820 19.77 9.17 33.37
N GLY A 821 18.53 8.75 33.67
CA GLY A 821 18.08 8.45 35.03
C GLY A 821 18.06 9.66 35.98
N LYS A 822 18.01 10.88 35.44
CA LYS A 822 18.03 12.15 36.21
C LYS A 822 16.65 12.64 36.64
N ILE A 823 15.59 12.09 36.04
CA ILE A 823 14.21 12.28 36.49
C ILE A 823 13.75 10.94 37.04
N ALA A 824 13.45 10.91 38.34
CA ALA A 824 12.69 9.81 38.91
C ALA A 824 11.25 9.89 38.37
N LEU A 825 10.77 8.79 37.80
CA LEU A 825 9.40 8.72 37.27
C LEU A 825 8.41 8.80 38.45
N PRO A 826 7.51 9.80 38.48
CA PRO A 826 6.55 9.97 39.57
C PRO A 826 5.46 8.89 39.55
N GLU A 827 4.62 8.86 40.59
CA GLU A 827 3.42 8.02 40.60
C GLU A 827 2.52 8.33 39.40
N HIS A 828 2.15 7.28 38.64
CA HIS A 828 1.36 7.42 37.41
C HIS A 828 -0.01 8.04 37.69
N ASP A 829 -0.66 7.68 38.80
CA ASP A 829 -1.95 8.23 39.21
C ASP A 829 -1.93 9.76 39.41
N ALA A 830 -0.80 10.34 39.82
CA ALA A 830 -0.66 11.80 39.94
C ALA A 830 -0.73 12.46 38.56
N LEU A 831 -0.08 11.85 37.56
CA LEU A 831 -0.11 12.32 36.18
C LEU A 831 -1.51 12.16 35.56
N VAL A 832 -2.23 11.08 35.89
CA VAL A 832 -3.63 10.88 35.47
C VAL A 832 -4.55 11.95 36.07
N ARG A 833 -4.37 12.31 37.35
CA ARG A 833 -5.12 13.41 37.97
C ARG A 833 -4.85 14.75 37.29
N ASP A 834 -3.58 15.03 36.97
CA ASP A 834 -3.19 16.24 36.24
C ASP A 834 -3.81 16.28 34.84
N PHE A 835 -3.82 15.15 34.13
CA PHE A 835 -4.44 15.01 32.80
C PHE A 835 -5.94 15.26 32.84
N ARG A 836 -6.66 14.64 33.80
CA ARG A 836 -8.09 14.86 33.98
C ARG A 836 -8.42 16.31 34.34
N ALA A 837 -7.57 16.97 35.15
CA ALA A 837 -7.72 18.39 35.45
C ALA A 837 -7.51 19.27 34.20
N ALA A 838 -6.54 18.93 33.34
CA ALA A 838 -6.30 19.64 32.08
C ALA A 838 -7.47 19.50 31.09
N ILE A 839 -8.06 18.30 30.96
CA ILE A 839 -9.26 18.07 30.13
C ILE A 839 -10.41 18.96 30.59
N GLN A 840 -10.64 19.04 31.90
CA GLN A 840 -11.76 19.78 32.46
C GLN A 840 -11.55 21.30 32.42
N CYS A 841 -10.39 21.78 32.84
CA CYS A 841 -10.17 23.21 33.12
C CYS A 841 -9.22 23.91 32.14
N GLY A 842 -8.67 23.22 31.14
CA GLY A 842 -7.77 23.80 30.16
C GLY A 842 -6.60 24.52 30.82
N THR A 843 -6.28 25.74 30.37
CA THR A 843 -5.18 26.55 30.92
C THR A 843 -5.41 27.09 32.32
N THR A 844 -6.61 26.93 32.89
CA THR A 844 -6.91 27.34 34.27
C THR A 844 -6.73 26.22 35.30
N ALA A 845 -6.39 25.01 34.84
CA ALA A 845 -6.20 23.85 35.70
C ALA A 845 -5.09 24.05 36.75
N ARG A 846 -5.32 23.49 37.94
CA ARG A 846 -4.31 23.36 39.01
C ARG A 846 -3.83 21.91 39.10
N VAL A 847 -2.52 21.70 38.95
CA VAL A 847 -1.88 20.39 38.76
C VAL A 847 -0.71 20.17 39.72
N GLU A 848 -0.40 18.92 40.04
CA GLU A 848 0.70 18.54 40.94
C GLU A 848 2.07 18.70 40.24
N ALA A 849 2.15 18.34 38.96
CA ALA A 849 3.35 18.35 38.11
C ALA A 849 4.62 17.82 38.82
N PRO A 850 4.58 16.59 39.37
CA PRO A 850 5.59 16.12 40.33
C PRO A 850 7.00 16.04 39.73
N HIS A 851 7.11 15.69 38.45
CA HIS A 851 8.38 15.59 37.73
C HIS A 851 9.15 16.91 37.56
N LEU A 852 8.51 18.07 37.79
CA LEU A 852 9.17 19.38 37.76
C LEU A 852 9.81 19.77 39.08
N GLY A 853 9.47 19.12 40.20
CA GLY A 853 9.99 19.45 41.53
C GLY A 853 9.91 20.96 41.82
N ASP A 854 10.94 21.53 42.42
CA ASP A 854 11.01 22.95 42.81
C ASP A 854 11.08 23.94 41.63
N LYS A 855 11.15 23.46 40.38
CA LYS A 855 11.20 24.34 39.20
C LYS A 855 9.88 25.06 38.96
N VAL A 856 8.76 24.52 39.43
CA VAL A 856 7.42 25.12 39.31
C VAL A 856 6.94 25.59 40.68
N GLN A 857 6.46 26.84 40.73
CA GLN A 857 5.89 27.40 41.95
C GLN A 857 4.51 26.78 42.23
N ARG A 858 4.27 26.41 43.49
CA ARG A 858 3.02 25.81 43.97
C ARG A 858 2.35 26.71 45.00
N GLY A 859 1.03 26.69 45.02
CA GLY A 859 0.24 27.33 46.07
C GLY A 859 0.21 26.51 47.36
N GLU A 860 -0.53 27.00 48.36
CA GLU A 860 -0.71 26.35 49.66
C GLU A 860 -1.36 24.96 49.55
N ASP A 861 -2.13 24.72 48.50
CA ASP A 861 -2.75 23.44 48.16
C ASP A 861 -1.78 22.41 47.54
N GLY A 862 -0.50 22.76 47.42
CA GLY A 862 0.53 21.90 46.81
C GLY A 862 0.40 21.76 45.30
N LYS A 863 -0.40 22.60 44.63
CA LYS A 863 -0.60 22.56 43.17
C LYS A 863 -0.05 23.80 42.47
N ALA A 864 0.39 23.63 41.24
CA ALA A 864 0.84 24.68 40.34
C ALA A 864 -0.25 25.01 39.31
N GLU A 865 -0.22 26.23 38.79
CA GLU A 865 -1.00 26.56 37.59
C GLU A 865 -0.41 25.84 36.37
N ILE A 866 -1.27 25.19 35.59
CA ILE A 866 -0.83 24.47 34.39
C ILE A 866 -0.14 25.38 33.36
N ARG A 867 -0.50 26.68 33.31
CA ARG A 867 0.22 27.69 32.49
C ARG A 867 1.69 27.80 32.89
N ALA A 868 1.99 27.76 34.19
CA ALA A 868 3.38 27.81 34.66
C ALA A 868 4.14 26.53 34.26
N VAL A 869 3.48 25.36 34.33
CA VAL A 869 4.02 24.07 33.87
C VAL A 869 4.32 24.12 32.37
N LEU A 870 3.37 24.57 31.55
CA LEU A 870 3.53 24.67 30.09
C LEU A 870 4.63 25.67 29.69
N ARG A 871 4.79 26.80 30.40
CA ARG A 871 5.89 27.75 30.17
C ARG A 871 7.26 27.11 30.41
N LEU A 872 7.42 26.35 31.50
CA LEU A 872 8.68 25.64 31.78
C LEU A 872 8.99 24.58 30.72
N LEU A 873 7.97 23.86 30.25
CA LEU A 873 8.11 22.90 29.15
C LEU A 873 8.44 23.59 27.82
N LEU A 874 7.86 24.77 27.56
CA LEU A 874 8.17 25.60 26.40
C LEU A 874 9.61 26.09 26.41
N GLU A 875 10.11 26.58 27.55
CA GLU A 875 11.52 26.95 27.69
C GLU A 875 12.45 25.76 27.40
N GLY A 876 12.08 24.57 27.86
CA GLY A 876 12.78 23.32 27.54
C GLY A 876 12.74 23.00 26.04
N ALA A 877 11.57 23.14 25.42
CA ALA A 877 11.35 22.95 23.99
C ALA A 877 12.23 23.90 23.16
N GLN A 878 12.22 25.19 23.48
CA GLN A 878 13.03 26.23 22.83
C GLN A 878 14.53 25.91 22.86
N ARG A 879 15.05 25.35 23.96
CA ARG A 879 16.47 24.95 24.07
C ARG A 879 16.87 23.79 23.15
N THR A 880 15.90 23.02 22.66
CA THR A 880 16.17 21.89 21.75
C THR A 880 15.77 22.17 20.32
N ALA A 881 14.98 23.22 20.08
CA ALA A 881 14.41 23.58 18.78
C ALA A 881 15.48 23.77 17.70
N ARG A 882 15.16 23.30 16.50
CA ARG A 882 15.86 23.66 15.26
C ARG A 882 15.44 25.07 14.83
N LYS A 883 16.21 25.66 13.92
CA LYS A 883 15.98 27.01 13.43
C LYS A 883 14.60 27.17 12.76
N ASP A 884 14.15 26.16 12.02
CA ASP A 884 12.84 26.13 11.36
C ASP A 884 11.68 25.81 12.32
N GLU A 885 11.97 25.35 13.55
CA GLU A 885 10.97 25.06 14.59
C GLU A 885 10.62 26.30 15.44
N ALA A 886 11.50 27.31 15.51
CA ALA A 886 11.33 28.44 16.41
C ALA A 886 10.03 29.26 16.19
N PRO A 887 9.63 29.61 14.95
CA PRO A 887 8.39 30.37 14.72
C PRO A 887 7.13 29.64 15.20
N TYR A 888 7.14 28.31 15.19
CA TYR A 888 6.03 27.50 15.69
C TYR A 888 5.94 27.50 17.22
N LEU A 889 7.08 27.60 17.92
CA LEU A 889 7.09 27.70 19.38
C LEU A 889 6.58 29.07 19.86
N GLU A 890 6.73 30.13 19.06
CA GLU A 890 6.10 31.43 19.34
C GLU A 890 4.56 31.33 19.26
N LEU A 891 4.03 30.54 18.32
CA LEU A 891 2.58 30.27 18.24
C LEU A 891 2.10 29.47 19.46
N ALA A 892 2.84 28.44 19.87
CA ALA A 892 2.53 27.68 21.09
C ALA A 892 2.58 28.57 22.34
N GLU A 893 3.54 29.49 22.45
CA GLU A 893 3.62 30.47 23.52
C GLU A 893 2.37 31.34 23.61
N ARG A 894 1.90 31.83 22.46
CA ARG A 894 0.68 32.63 22.40
C ARG A 894 -0.55 31.83 22.84
N ILE A 895 -0.63 30.53 22.53
CA ILE A 895 -1.72 29.66 23.00
C ILE A 895 -1.65 29.54 24.53
N ILE A 896 -0.47 29.27 25.08
CA ILE A 896 -0.27 29.18 26.54
C ILE A 896 -0.67 30.49 27.24
N ALA A 897 -0.43 31.64 26.60
CA ALA A 897 -0.82 32.94 27.14
C ALA A 897 -2.32 33.22 27.04
N SER A 898 -2.97 32.85 25.93
CA SER A 898 -4.35 33.27 25.61
C SER A 898 -5.40 32.21 25.94
N GLY A 899 -4.99 30.95 26.13
CA GLY A 899 -5.90 29.80 26.20
C GLY A 899 -5.90 28.99 24.90
N SER A 900 -6.30 27.72 25.02
CA SER A 900 -6.54 26.80 23.89
C SER A 900 -7.61 27.33 22.92
N LEU A 901 -7.73 26.73 21.72
CA LEU A 901 -8.80 27.11 20.78
C LEU A 901 -10.18 26.94 21.41
N SER A 902 -10.41 25.87 22.17
CA SER A 902 -11.64 25.62 22.92
C SER A 902 -11.97 26.75 23.90
N GLU A 903 -11.00 27.20 24.68
CA GLU A 903 -11.18 28.33 25.62
C GLU A 903 -11.49 29.64 24.88
N ARG A 904 -10.84 29.89 23.73
CA ARG A 904 -11.09 31.09 22.92
C ARG A 904 -12.49 31.09 22.29
N ILE A 905 -12.95 29.95 21.76
CA ILE A 905 -14.32 29.80 21.24
C ILE A 905 -15.34 29.99 22.37
N ARG A 906 -15.12 29.33 23.52
CA ARG A 906 -15.98 29.49 24.71
C ARG A 906 -16.05 30.95 25.15
N ALA A 907 -14.93 31.65 25.25
CA ALA A 907 -14.89 33.06 25.62
C ALA A 907 -15.63 33.97 24.63
N ALA A 908 -15.61 33.62 23.33
CA ALA A 908 -16.36 34.35 22.31
C ALA A 908 -17.87 34.08 22.37
N LEU A 909 -18.29 32.88 22.80
CA LEU A 909 -19.70 32.48 22.90
C LEU A 909 -20.37 32.82 24.23
N LEU A 910 -19.62 32.90 25.33
CA LEU A 910 -20.16 33.21 26.65
C LEU A 910 -21.05 34.48 26.70
N PRO A 911 -20.74 35.59 26.01
CA PRO A 911 -21.63 36.75 25.95
C PRO A 911 -23.03 36.48 25.37
N HIS A 912 -23.17 35.45 24.53
CA HIS A 912 -24.42 35.07 23.87
C HIS A 912 -25.17 33.96 24.63
N ALA A 913 -24.55 33.33 25.63
CA ALA A 913 -25.14 32.22 26.39
C ALA A 913 -26.37 32.64 27.24
N SER A 914 -26.55 33.94 27.50
CA SER A 914 -27.73 34.49 28.18
C SER A 914 -28.82 35.00 27.22
N GLY A 915 -28.59 34.92 25.90
CA GLY A 915 -29.54 35.30 24.85
C GLY A 915 -30.59 34.23 24.57
N SER A 916 -31.30 34.34 23.44
CA SER A 916 -32.16 33.25 22.95
C SER A 916 -31.31 32.13 22.33
N ASP A 917 -31.86 30.91 22.27
CA ASP A 917 -31.21 29.77 21.61
C ASP A 917 -30.83 30.09 20.14
N GLU A 918 -31.65 30.89 19.46
CA GLU A 918 -31.39 31.36 18.10
C GLU A 918 -30.18 32.32 18.03
N GLU A 919 -30.05 33.25 18.98
CA GLU A 919 -28.90 34.16 19.06
C GLU A 919 -27.60 33.40 19.31
N PHE A 920 -27.63 32.45 20.24
CA PHE A 920 -26.48 31.61 20.55
C PHE A 920 -26.07 30.75 19.34
N THR A 921 -27.05 30.12 18.68
CA THR A 921 -26.83 29.29 17.50
C THR A 921 -26.21 30.09 16.35
N GLU A 922 -26.71 31.30 16.09
CA GLU A 922 -26.17 32.15 15.02
C GLU A 922 -24.75 32.62 15.34
N ALA A 923 -24.47 32.98 16.60
CA ALA A 923 -23.12 33.33 17.04
C ALA A 923 -22.13 32.15 16.89
N ALA A 924 -22.56 30.95 17.27
CA ALA A 924 -21.77 29.72 17.09
C ALA A 924 -21.52 29.42 15.62
N ARG A 925 -22.57 29.47 14.79
CA ARG A 925 -22.45 29.25 13.35
C ARG A 925 -21.46 30.21 12.71
N LYS A 926 -21.52 31.51 13.05
CA LYS A 926 -20.58 32.51 12.55
C LYS A 926 -19.13 32.17 12.91
N ILE A 927 -18.86 31.81 14.17
CA ILE A 927 -17.50 31.43 14.60
C ILE A 927 -17.01 30.21 13.82
N TYR A 928 -17.82 29.17 13.69
CA TYR A 928 -17.40 27.95 12.98
C TYR A 928 -17.22 28.16 11.47
N ILE A 929 -17.95 29.11 10.85
CA ILE A 929 -17.66 29.58 9.49
C ILE A 929 -16.29 30.25 9.43
N GLU A 930 -15.98 31.17 10.36
CA GLU A 930 -14.67 31.83 10.44
C GLU A 930 -13.53 30.81 10.62
N LEU A 931 -13.74 29.77 11.42
CA LEU A 931 -12.76 28.68 11.60
C LEU A 931 -12.56 27.89 10.29
N ALA A 932 -13.64 27.55 9.58
CA ALA A 932 -13.54 26.89 8.29
C ALA A 932 -12.80 27.75 7.24
N ASP A 933 -12.95 29.07 7.29
CA ASP A 933 -12.21 30.01 6.46
C ASP A 933 -10.72 30.07 6.86
N CYS A 934 -10.41 30.02 8.16
CA CYS A 934 -9.05 29.92 8.69
C CYS A 934 -8.32 28.67 8.17
N LEU A 935 -9.01 27.53 8.09
CA LEU A 935 -8.45 26.29 7.55
C LEU A 935 -8.06 26.43 6.07
N GLU A 936 -8.94 27.03 5.25
CA GLU A 936 -8.66 27.25 3.82
C GLU A 936 -7.52 28.25 3.59
N ALA A 937 -7.47 29.33 4.38
CA ALA A 937 -6.42 30.34 4.35
C ALA A 937 -5.09 29.82 4.93
N ASN A 938 -5.14 28.81 5.79
CA ASN A 938 -4.07 28.36 6.67
C ASN A 938 -3.56 29.50 7.59
N GLU A 939 -4.51 30.22 8.19
CA GLU A 939 -4.24 31.34 9.10
C GLU A 939 -4.80 31.06 10.49
N PRO A 940 -4.08 31.41 11.58
CA PRO A 940 -4.62 31.22 12.93
C PRO A 940 -5.85 32.10 13.16
N TRP A 941 -6.89 31.54 13.77
CA TRP A 941 -8.10 32.29 14.08
C TRP A 941 -7.76 33.36 15.10
N VAL A 942 -8.08 34.62 14.79
CA VAL A 942 -7.65 35.74 15.64
C VAL A 942 -8.46 35.78 16.94
N GLY A 943 -9.75 35.44 16.88
CA GLY A 943 -10.68 35.37 18.01
C GLY A 943 -10.42 36.46 19.05
N ARG A 944 -9.74 36.06 20.14
CA ARG A 944 -9.07 36.95 21.10
C ARG A 944 -7.67 36.42 21.46
N TRP A 945 -6.63 36.70 20.65
CA TRP A 945 -5.22 36.62 21.09
C TRP A 945 -4.82 37.77 22.06
N GLY A 946 -5.81 38.43 22.67
CA GLY A 946 -5.64 39.69 23.42
C GLY A 946 -5.03 39.48 24.78
#